data_AF-A0A6H5H5W0-F1
#
_entry.id   AF-A0A6H5H5W0-F1
#
_cell.length_a   1.000
_cell.length_b   1.000
_cell.length_c   1.000
_cell.angle_alpha   90.00
_cell.angle_beta   90.00
_cell.angle_gamma   90.00
#
_symmetry.space_group_name_H-M   'P 1'
#
loop_
_entity.id
_entity.type
_entity.pdbx_description
1 polymer ?
#
loop_
_entity_poly.entity_id
_entity_poly.type
_entity_poly.pdbx_seq_one_letter_code
_entity_poly.pdbx_strand_id
1 'polypeptide(L)'
;MEVMEEGNLLDRVSILLQRDSGYYEEHQSVLQESICNGIAGGVLDFPHHASFASVKMVRWWEQHFISIFGVPSGLIHGMEGAGEIDNAGGNPDEFVSTVTSCCTQLMSHLHNLSQEALDHADLQVLTSTLGAAALVANALWIYNHSKKLPAGNNFPALVKEYQGMKEALAERVLDLHCRLTSLYVLQDADCLNWEDKQPFFESERGSFVVQMWWLYMQGTRQDLWNTLPPKTAQRVFAGMLNESLTIFLARYSQAVTSQARLPLIPNDICNILRCVAHLLPALSSCGKELTGEKIGSQVVSQFHDKCNFLLTTLLFRGAPLSTLHKIFFRGLDTVECFKPVPKDDVSPWFAFVNDNIDYGTKSIFELTPTSAINLELNTLKSQPNMSWALLLKVWNQKRHGWLEAIVAPLLDFMNPVVKIINKAVADNASIKELTELAIALLIRSTDCLPSGINQVCSLLQSILPADCNPMGGSVLAQLLFTALYSRVIETPPSHTHSYQDHRNLCCRCSREIEERPRPIYNLECSQQVCELLVSQLLLTRPGRLSLKVLFEFIKNDNWLLTEIGQPIPHPNADTLLYTMFHIGNHPFDEVKHQVVLGTWNPLGNLSQEQQEDRSRFHMGAAIANEKNRNSFRYPPIIYIRILTHLLQ
;
A
#
# COMPACT_ATOMS: atom_id res chain seq x y z
N MET A 1 4.64 -19.54 -32.04
CA MET A 1 5.97 -20.00 -32.48
C MET A 1 6.14 -21.46 -32.06
N GLU A 2 6.18 -22.40 -33.00
CA GLU A 2 6.49 -23.81 -32.71
C GLU A 2 8.00 -23.96 -32.50
N VAL A 3 8.41 -24.48 -31.35
CA VAL A 3 9.82 -24.64 -30.99
C VAL A 3 10.12 -26.13 -30.94
N MET A 4 11.22 -26.57 -31.55
CA MET A 4 11.64 -27.97 -31.50
C MET A 4 11.83 -28.41 -30.05
N GLU A 5 11.17 -29.50 -29.66
CA GLU A 5 11.25 -30.07 -28.30
C GLU A 5 12.38 -31.10 -28.16
N GLU A 6 12.95 -31.57 -29.27
CA GLU A 6 14.00 -32.59 -29.32
C GLU A 6 15.38 -31.96 -29.60
N GLY A 7 16.41 -32.42 -28.90
CA GLY A 7 17.81 -31.96 -29.05
C GLY A 7 18.46 -31.43 -27.76
N ASN A 8 19.76 -31.14 -27.81
CA ASN A 8 20.50 -30.54 -26.70
C ASN A 8 19.92 -29.15 -26.35
N LEU A 9 19.79 -28.85 -25.05
CA LEU A 9 19.25 -27.59 -24.55
C LEU A 9 19.98 -26.36 -25.10
N LEU A 10 21.31 -26.41 -25.27
CA LEU A 10 22.08 -25.28 -25.79
C LEU A 10 21.71 -24.95 -27.24
N ASP A 11 21.61 -25.96 -28.10
CA ASP A 11 21.24 -25.78 -29.51
C ASP A 11 19.82 -25.22 -29.63
N ARG A 12 18.90 -25.71 -28.78
CA ARG A 12 17.53 -25.22 -28.71
C ARG A 12 17.45 -23.75 -28.31
N VAL A 13 18.29 -23.32 -27.35
CA VAL A 13 18.37 -21.90 -26.94
C VAL A 13 18.90 -21.04 -28.08
N SER A 14 19.96 -21.44 -28.76
CA SER A 14 20.49 -20.66 -29.89
C SER A 14 19.46 -20.51 -31.02
N ILE A 15 18.73 -21.57 -31.36
CA ILE A 15 17.66 -21.53 -32.37
C ILE A 15 16.49 -20.63 -31.90
N LEU A 16 16.11 -20.72 -30.62
CA LEU A 16 15.04 -19.90 -30.05
C LEU A 16 15.38 -18.41 -30.13
N LEU A 17 16.59 -18.02 -29.72
CA LEU A 17 17.03 -16.62 -29.77
C LEU A 17 17.14 -16.12 -31.21
N GLN A 18 17.66 -16.92 -32.13
CA GLN A 18 17.70 -16.55 -33.55
C GLN A 18 16.30 -16.31 -34.13
N ARG A 19 15.31 -17.13 -33.75
CA ARG A 19 13.91 -16.95 -34.17
C ARG A 19 13.26 -15.73 -33.51
N ASP A 20 13.58 -15.46 -32.26
CA ASP A 20 13.10 -14.27 -31.55
C ASP A 20 13.65 -12.98 -32.21
N SER A 21 14.94 -12.97 -32.58
CA SER A 21 15.54 -11.88 -33.37
C SER A 21 14.88 -11.73 -34.74
N GLY A 22 14.70 -12.83 -35.49
CA GLY A 22 14.05 -12.76 -36.80
C GLY A 22 12.58 -12.29 -36.73
N TYR A 23 11.86 -12.68 -35.67
CA TYR A 23 10.51 -12.17 -35.44
C TYR A 23 10.52 -10.66 -35.16
N TYR A 24 11.46 -10.18 -34.35
CA TYR A 24 11.63 -8.75 -34.09
C TYR A 24 11.96 -7.98 -35.37
N GLU A 25 12.90 -8.46 -36.20
CA GLU A 25 13.25 -7.83 -37.47
C GLU A 25 12.03 -7.66 -38.39
N GLU A 26 11.16 -8.67 -38.46
CA GLU A 26 9.96 -8.67 -39.30
C GLU A 26 8.80 -7.83 -38.74
N HIS A 27 8.56 -7.89 -37.42
CA HIS A 27 7.35 -7.34 -36.79
C HIS A 27 7.59 -6.13 -35.90
N GLN A 28 8.85 -5.73 -35.67
CA GLN A 28 9.24 -4.66 -34.75
C GLN A 28 8.57 -4.81 -33.37
N SER A 29 8.50 -6.05 -32.89
CA SER A 29 7.89 -6.39 -31.60
C SER A 29 8.50 -7.66 -31.05
N VAL A 30 8.50 -7.79 -29.72
CA VAL A 30 8.92 -9.01 -29.03
C VAL A 30 7.68 -9.77 -28.59
N LEU A 31 7.65 -11.08 -28.85
CA LEU A 31 6.60 -11.95 -28.35
C LEU A 31 6.65 -11.99 -26.83
N GLN A 32 5.52 -11.72 -26.18
CA GLN A 32 5.38 -11.79 -24.74
C GLN A 32 4.56 -13.01 -24.34
N GLU A 33 4.89 -13.60 -23.19
CA GLU A 33 4.08 -14.63 -22.56
C GLU A 33 3.71 -14.20 -21.14
N SER A 34 2.45 -14.38 -20.77
CA SER A 34 1.95 -14.09 -19.43
C SER A 34 2.47 -15.12 -18.43
N ILE A 35 2.98 -14.62 -17.31
CA ILE A 35 3.39 -15.39 -16.14
C ILE A 35 2.18 -15.46 -15.20
N CYS A 36 2.01 -16.55 -14.46
CA CYS A 36 0.88 -16.74 -13.56
C CYS A 36 0.62 -15.50 -12.69
N ASN A 37 -0.54 -14.86 -12.86
CA ASN A 37 -0.94 -13.63 -12.16
C ASN A 37 -0.88 -13.74 -10.63
N GLY A 38 -0.99 -14.96 -10.08
CA GLY A 38 -0.90 -15.21 -8.64
C GLY A 38 0.52 -15.14 -8.06
N ILE A 39 1.55 -15.15 -8.90
CA ILE A 39 2.98 -15.11 -8.51
C ILE A 39 3.57 -13.71 -8.72
N ALA A 40 2.96 -12.88 -9.57
CA ALA A 40 3.43 -11.54 -9.88
C ALA A 40 3.62 -10.66 -8.63
N GLY A 41 4.78 -10.00 -8.56
CA GLY A 41 5.24 -9.25 -7.40
C GLY A 41 5.85 -10.13 -6.30
N GLY A 42 5.43 -9.93 -5.06
CA GLY A 42 6.01 -10.62 -3.90
C GLY A 42 7.42 -10.12 -3.54
N VAL A 43 8.16 -10.92 -2.78
CA VAL A 43 9.51 -10.53 -2.30
C VAL A 43 10.47 -10.31 -3.47
N LEU A 44 10.47 -11.24 -4.43
CA LEU A 44 11.35 -11.20 -5.62
C LEU A 44 10.82 -10.31 -6.76
N ASP A 45 9.64 -9.70 -6.60
CA ASP A 45 9.04 -8.83 -7.61
C ASP A 45 8.92 -9.51 -8.98
N PHE A 46 8.20 -10.63 -9.04
CA PHE A 46 8.00 -11.37 -10.31
C PHE A 46 7.21 -10.54 -11.33
N PRO A 47 7.60 -10.56 -12.62
CA PRO A 47 6.87 -9.87 -13.68
C PRO A 47 5.50 -10.52 -13.98
N HIS A 48 4.58 -9.71 -14.51
CA HIS A 48 3.33 -10.19 -15.11
C HIS A 48 3.55 -10.83 -16.48
N HIS A 49 4.46 -10.26 -17.27
CA HIS A 49 4.81 -10.69 -18.61
C HIS A 49 6.33 -10.70 -18.78
N ALA A 50 6.84 -11.60 -19.60
CA ALA A 50 8.24 -11.62 -20.01
C ALA A 50 8.34 -12.03 -21.47
N SER A 51 9.52 -11.84 -22.08
CA SER A 51 9.73 -12.30 -23.45
C SER A 51 9.49 -13.81 -23.55
N PHE A 52 8.83 -14.23 -24.63
CA PHE A 52 8.52 -15.64 -24.90
C PHE A 52 9.77 -16.51 -24.82
N ALA A 53 10.89 -16.02 -25.36
CA ALA A 53 12.17 -16.71 -25.28
C ALA A 53 12.59 -16.99 -23.82
N SER A 54 12.56 -15.97 -22.96
CA SER A 54 12.94 -16.14 -21.55
C SER A 54 12.01 -17.08 -20.78
N VAL A 55 10.69 -17.02 -21.03
CA VAL A 55 9.71 -17.91 -20.39
C VAL A 55 9.95 -19.38 -20.80
N LYS A 56 10.21 -19.64 -22.08
CA LYS A 56 10.54 -20.99 -22.58
C LYS A 56 11.84 -21.51 -22.00
N MET A 57 12.88 -20.68 -21.97
CA MET A 57 14.17 -21.05 -21.38
C MET A 57 14.02 -21.44 -19.90
N VAL A 58 13.30 -20.65 -19.11
CA VAL A 58 13.08 -20.94 -17.69
C VAL A 58 12.27 -22.23 -17.50
N ARG A 59 11.28 -22.51 -18.35
CA ARG A 59 10.55 -23.79 -18.32
C ARG A 59 11.45 -24.98 -18.62
N TRP A 60 12.35 -24.87 -19.60
CA TRP A 60 13.31 -25.93 -19.91
C TRP A 60 14.34 -26.12 -18.79
N TRP A 61 14.77 -25.04 -18.14
CA TRP A 61 15.63 -25.13 -16.97
C TRP A 61 14.93 -25.83 -15.81
N GLU A 62 13.65 -25.56 -15.56
CA GLU A 62 12.89 -26.25 -14.50
C GLU A 62 12.73 -27.74 -14.81
N GLN A 63 12.44 -28.10 -16.07
CA GLN A 63 12.40 -29.50 -16.50
C GLN A 63 13.75 -30.21 -16.29
N HIS A 64 14.85 -29.54 -16.65
CA HIS A 64 16.20 -30.07 -16.46
C HIS A 64 16.57 -30.17 -14.96
N PHE A 65 16.12 -29.22 -14.14
CA PHE A 65 16.27 -29.26 -12.69
C PHE A 65 15.54 -30.48 -12.11
N ILE A 66 14.29 -30.71 -12.51
CA ILE A 66 13.49 -31.85 -12.06
C ILE A 66 14.13 -33.17 -12.48
N SER A 67 14.66 -33.29 -13.70
CA SER A 67 15.33 -34.53 -14.14
C SER A 67 16.57 -34.87 -13.32
N ILE A 68 17.29 -33.85 -12.81
CA ILE A 68 18.51 -34.05 -12.03
C ILE A 68 18.20 -34.29 -10.54
N PHE A 69 17.29 -33.51 -9.96
CA PHE A 69 17.05 -33.50 -8.51
C PHE A 69 15.80 -34.25 -8.07
N GLY A 70 15.01 -34.78 -9.01
CA GLY A 70 13.81 -35.59 -8.76
C GLY A 70 12.61 -34.84 -8.18
N VAL A 71 12.76 -33.54 -7.91
CA VAL A 71 11.72 -32.68 -7.33
C VAL A 71 11.77 -31.29 -7.95
N PRO A 72 10.63 -30.58 -8.01
CA PRO A 72 10.59 -29.20 -8.49
C PRO A 72 11.40 -28.25 -7.61
N SER A 73 11.90 -27.17 -8.20
CA SER A 73 12.65 -26.12 -7.49
C SER A 73 11.76 -25.22 -6.62
N GLY A 74 10.45 -25.25 -6.89
CA GLY A 74 9.46 -24.32 -6.35
C GLY A 74 9.17 -23.11 -7.24
N LEU A 75 9.82 -23.02 -8.41
CA LEU A 75 9.63 -21.93 -9.39
C LEU A 75 8.27 -21.97 -10.10
N ILE A 76 7.77 -23.17 -10.44
CA ILE A 76 6.50 -23.36 -11.16
C ILE A 76 5.50 -24.08 -10.24
N HIS A 77 4.50 -23.36 -9.76
CA HIS A 77 3.41 -23.91 -8.95
C HIS A 77 2.53 -24.84 -9.80
N GLY A 78 2.29 -26.08 -9.34
CA GLY A 78 1.46 -27.07 -10.05
C GLY A 78 2.12 -28.41 -10.33
N MET A 79 3.42 -28.56 -10.06
CA MET A 79 4.14 -29.84 -10.14
C MET A 79 4.24 -30.59 -8.80
N GLU A 80 3.57 -30.12 -7.74
CA GLU A 80 3.53 -30.77 -6.41
C GLU A 80 2.87 -32.17 -6.43
N GLY A 81 2.25 -32.57 -7.54
CA GLY A 81 1.67 -33.91 -7.76
C GLY A 81 2.49 -34.82 -8.68
N ALA A 82 3.63 -34.37 -9.21
CA ALA A 82 4.58 -35.27 -9.84
C ALA A 82 5.34 -35.96 -8.70
N GLY A 83 4.96 -37.20 -8.38
CA GLY A 83 5.66 -38.01 -7.40
C GLY A 83 7.17 -38.04 -7.68
N GLU A 84 7.97 -38.33 -6.64
CA GLU A 84 9.41 -38.57 -6.78
C GLU A 84 9.65 -39.41 -8.02
N ILE A 85 10.36 -38.85 -9.00
CA ILE A 85 10.69 -39.57 -10.22
C ILE A 85 11.77 -40.58 -9.81
N ASP A 86 11.42 -41.87 -9.78
CA ASP A 86 12.31 -42.99 -9.41
C ASP A 86 13.62 -43.05 -10.26
N ASN A 87 13.69 -42.30 -11.38
CA ASN A 87 14.83 -42.18 -12.28
C ASN A 87 15.52 -40.80 -12.24
N ALA A 88 15.48 -40.08 -11.12
CA ALA A 88 16.26 -38.85 -10.96
C ALA A 88 17.76 -39.16 -10.97
N GLY A 89 18.51 -38.51 -11.87
CA GLY A 89 19.94 -38.76 -12.02
C GLY A 89 20.57 -37.87 -13.08
N GLY A 90 21.63 -37.16 -12.71
CA GLY A 90 22.39 -36.27 -13.58
C GLY A 90 23.43 -35.49 -12.79
N ASN A 91 24.31 -34.76 -13.48
CA ASN A 91 25.39 -34.03 -12.84
C ASN A 91 24.96 -32.58 -12.50
N PRO A 92 24.92 -32.17 -11.22
CA PRO A 92 24.64 -30.79 -10.83
C PRO A 92 25.59 -29.75 -11.46
N ASP A 93 26.86 -30.12 -11.72
CA ASP A 93 27.82 -29.24 -12.40
C ASP A 93 27.47 -29.03 -13.88
N GLU A 94 26.90 -30.05 -14.52
CA GLU A 94 26.40 -29.97 -15.90
C GLU A 94 25.17 -29.06 -15.99
N PHE A 95 24.27 -29.11 -14.99
CA PHE A 95 23.17 -28.16 -14.88
C PHE A 95 23.67 -26.71 -14.78
N VAL A 96 24.59 -26.45 -13.86
CA VAL A 96 25.14 -25.11 -13.63
C VAL A 96 25.81 -24.57 -14.89
N SER A 97 26.67 -25.37 -15.53
CA SER A 97 27.37 -24.97 -16.76
C SER A 97 26.41 -24.73 -17.93
N THR A 98 25.39 -25.58 -18.09
CA THR A 98 24.38 -25.42 -19.15
C THR A 98 23.53 -24.16 -18.95
N VAL A 99 22.99 -23.96 -17.74
CA VAL A 99 22.19 -22.77 -17.41
C VAL A 99 23.02 -21.49 -17.55
N THR A 100 24.28 -21.53 -17.12
CA THR A 100 25.22 -20.41 -17.32
C THR A 100 25.35 -20.03 -18.79
N SER A 101 25.63 -21.00 -19.66
CA SER A 101 25.80 -20.73 -21.09
C SER A 101 24.52 -20.18 -21.72
N CYS A 102 23.36 -20.74 -21.35
CA CYS A 102 22.06 -20.21 -21.75
C CYS A 102 21.86 -18.75 -21.29
N CYS A 103 22.20 -18.42 -20.04
CA CYS A 103 22.15 -17.06 -19.52
C CYS A 103 23.06 -16.11 -20.31
N THR A 104 24.30 -16.49 -20.61
CA THR A 104 25.21 -15.62 -21.36
C THR A 104 24.68 -15.32 -22.77
N GLN A 105 24.11 -16.31 -23.46
CA GLN A 105 23.49 -16.10 -24.77
C GLN A 105 22.26 -15.17 -24.68
N LEU A 106 21.36 -15.41 -23.72
CA LEU A 106 20.18 -14.58 -23.53
C LEU A 106 20.55 -13.15 -23.12
N MET A 107 21.56 -12.96 -22.27
CA MET A 107 22.03 -11.63 -21.87
C MET A 107 22.49 -10.82 -23.09
N SER A 108 23.27 -11.42 -23.99
CA SER A 108 23.67 -10.75 -25.24
C SER A 108 22.48 -10.37 -26.11
N HIS A 109 21.48 -11.26 -26.20
CA HIS A 109 20.24 -10.99 -26.95
C HIS A 109 19.43 -9.84 -26.34
N LEU A 110 19.24 -9.85 -25.02
CA LEU A 110 18.52 -8.78 -24.32
C LEU A 110 19.25 -7.43 -24.41
N HIS A 111 20.59 -7.42 -24.44
CA HIS A 111 21.36 -6.20 -24.70
C HIS A 111 21.06 -5.62 -26.08
N ASN A 112 21.03 -6.45 -27.12
CA ASN A 112 20.68 -5.99 -28.47
C ASN A 112 19.26 -5.42 -28.51
N LEU A 113 18.26 -6.17 -27.99
CA LEU A 113 16.88 -5.69 -27.92
C LEU A 113 16.73 -4.41 -27.10
N SER A 114 17.50 -4.26 -26.02
CA SER A 114 17.49 -3.04 -25.22
C SER A 114 18.02 -1.82 -25.98
N GLN A 115 19.04 -2.01 -26.82
CA GLN A 115 19.61 -0.93 -27.63
C GLN A 115 18.64 -0.52 -28.73
N GLU A 116 18.08 -1.49 -29.45
CA GLU A 116 17.06 -1.27 -30.48
C GLU A 116 15.83 -0.55 -29.92
N ALA A 117 15.34 -0.96 -28.74
CA ALA A 117 14.23 -0.30 -28.06
C ALA A 117 14.53 1.17 -27.72
N LEU A 118 15.79 1.50 -27.41
CA LEU A 118 16.20 2.87 -27.11
C LEU A 118 16.32 3.72 -28.38
N ASP A 119 16.83 3.14 -29.46
CA ASP A 119 17.01 3.84 -30.73
C ASP A 119 15.65 4.14 -31.41
N HIS A 120 14.65 3.28 -31.19
CA HIS A 120 13.30 3.42 -31.74
C HIS A 120 12.24 3.90 -30.75
N ALA A 121 12.61 4.16 -29.49
CA ALA A 121 11.70 4.51 -28.40
C ALA A 121 10.52 3.51 -28.23
N ASP A 122 10.80 2.22 -28.40
CA ASP A 122 9.80 1.16 -28.31
C ASP A 122 9.61 0.71 -26.84
N LEU A 123 8.52 1.20 -26.24
CA LEU A 123 8.16 0.88 -24.87
C LEU A 123 7.77 -0.61 -24.69
N GLN A 124 7.19 -1.25 -25.70
CA GLN A 124 6.80 -2.65 -25.61
C GLN A 124 8.03 -3.55 -25.56
N VAL A 125 9.03 -3.30 -26.41
CA VAL A 125 10.29 -4.05 -26.41
C VAL A 125 11.06 -3.81 -25.11
N LEU A 126 11.08 -2.56 -24.64
CA LEU A 126 11.74 -2.18 -23.39
C LEU A 126 11.15 -2.89 -22.17
N THR A 127 9.82 -2.89 -22.03
CA THR A 127 9.11 -3.57 -20.94
C THR A 127 9.21 -5.10 -21.03
N SER A 128 9.18 -5.67 -22.24
CA SER A 128 9.40 -7.12 -22.47
C SER A 128 10.78 -7.57 -22.00
N THR A 129 11.81 -6.80 -22.37
CA THR A 129 13.21 -7.07 -22.04
C THR A 129 13.44 -6.96 -20.54
N LEU A 130 12.81 -5.98 -19.89
CA LEU A 130 12.83 -5.84 -18.43
C LEU A 130 12.16 -7.03 -17.75
N GLY A 131 10.99 -7.45 -18.23
CA GLY A 131 10.30 -8.65 -17.74
C GLY A 131 11.15 -9.92 -17.87
N ALA A 132 11.85 -10.08 -19.00
CA ALA A 132 12.78 -11.19 -19.21
C ALA A 132 13.94 -11.18 -18.19
N ALA A 133 14.58 -10.02 -18.00
CA ALA A 133 15.67 -9.88 -17.03
C ALA A 133 15.22 -10.17 -15.59
N ALA A 134 14.04 -9.67 -15.21
CA ALA A 134 13.45 -9.93 -13.90
C ALA A 134 13.13 -11.41 -13.68
N LEU A 135 12.51 -12.08 -14.66
CA LEU A 135 12.18 -13.50 -14.59
C LEU A 135 13.43 -14.38 -14.42
N VAL A 136 14.47 -14.13 -15.22
CA VAL A 136 15.72 -14.91 -15.20
C VAL A 136 16.47 -14.70 -13.89
N ALA A 137 16.58 -13.46 -13.41
CA ALA A 137 17.19 -13.17 -12.11
C ALA A 137 16.48 -13.93 -10.98
N ASN A 138 15.15 -13.94 -10.99
CA ASN A 138 14.35 -14.60 -9.96
C ASN A 138 14.48 -16.13 -10.02
N ALA A 139 14.51 -16.71 -11.23
CA ALA A 139 14.73 -18.15 -11.43
C ALA A 139 16.10 -18.59 -10.90
N LEU A 140 17.17 -17.88 -11.26
CA LEU A 140 18.53 -18.17 -10.79
C LEU A 140 18.64 -18.03 -9.27
N TRP A 141 17.98 -17.03 -8.68
CA TRP A 141 17.95 -16.84 -7.24
C TRP A 141 17.31 -18.05 -6.54
N ILE A 142 16.20 -18.56 -7.05
CA ILE A 142 15.50 -19.74 -6.51
C ILE A 142 16.38 -20.99 -6.59
N TYR A 143 16.99 -21.25 -7.76
CA TYR A 143 17.90 -22.40 -7.91
C TYR A 143 19.06 -22.34 -6.91
N ASN A 144 19.67 -21.17 -6.73
CA ASN A 144 20.77 -20.99 -5.78
C ASN A 144 20.33 -21.17 -4.31
N HIS A 145 19.08 -20.87 -3.97
CA HIS A 145 18.53 -21.06 -2.62
C HIS A 145 18.13 -22.51 -2.31
N SER A 146 18.01 -23.38 -3.31
CA SER A 146 17.63 -24.79 -3.11
C SER A 146 18.66 -25.61 -2.31
N LYS A 147 19.89 -25.09 -2.11
CA LYS A 147 21.04 -25.77 -1.45
C LYS A 147 21.45 -27.12 -2.06
N LYS A 148 20.91 -27.50 -3.22
CA LYS A 148 21.24 -28.74 -3.95
C LYS A 148 22.36 -28.57 -4.97
N LEU A 149 22.78 -27.33 -5.22
CA LEU A 149 23.79 -26.98 -6.20
C LEU A 149 25.21 -26.98 -5.61
N PRO A 150 26.24 -27.19 -6.44
CA PRO A 150 27.63 -27.13 -6.02
C PRO A 150 27.98 -25.76 -5.42
N ALA A 151 28.81 -25.78 -4.37
CA ALA A 151 29.29 -24.57 -3.70
C ALA A 151 30.24 -23.79 -4.63
N GLY A 152 30.12 -22.45 -4.63
CA GLY A 152 30.96 -21.59 -5.48
C GLY A 152 30.52 -21.50 -6.94
N ASN A 153 29.28 -21.90 -7.26
CA ASN A 153 28.71 -21.67 -8.59
C ASN A 153 28.61 -20.17 -8.91
N ASN A 154 28.43 -19.87 -10.20
CA ASN A 154 28.39 -18.51 -10.75
C ASN A 154 27.00 -17.87 -10.77
N PHE A 155 25.94 -18.54 -10.30
CA PHE A 155 24.59 -17.99 -10.31
C PHE A 155 24.47 -16.67 -9.52
N PRO A 156 25.13 -16.47 -8.36
CA PRO A 156 25.12 -15.17 -7.69
C PRO A 156 25.62 -14.01 -8.56
N ALA A 157 26.63 -14.25 -9.41
CA ALA A 157 27.14 -13.23 -10.33
C ALA A 157 26.11 -12.93 -11.44
N LEU A 158 25.55 -13.98 -12.06
CA LEU A 158 24.51 -13.84 -13.08
C LEU A 158 23.24 -13.16 -12.55
N VAL A 159 22.81 -13.49 -11.32
CA VAL A 159 21.69 -12.81 -10.65
C VAL A 159 21.96 -11.32 -10.57
N LYS A 160 23.17 -10.91 -10.17
CA LYS A 160 23.55 -9.50 -10.07
C LYS A 160 23.57 -8.82 -11.45
N GLU A 161 24.03 -9.49 -12.49
CA GLU A 161 24.04 -8.94 -13.86
C GLU A 161 22.62 -8.71 -14.39
N TYR A 162 21.73 -9.71 -14.27
CA TYR A 162 20.33 -9.57 -14.70
C TYR A 162 19.55 -8.56 -13.85
N GLN A 163 19.81 -8.49 -12.54
CA GLN A 163 19.26 -7.42 -11.70
C GLN A 163 19.76 -6.04 -12.14
N GLY A 164 21.06 -5.92 -12.48
CA GLY A 164 21.62 -4.69 -13.03
C GLY A 164 20.94 -4.26 -14.34
N MET A 165 20.71 -5.21 -15.25
CA MET A 165 19.97 -4.97 -16.49
C MET A 165 18.52 -4.54 -16.20
N LYS A 166 17.79 -5.23 -15.32
CA LYS A 166 16.43 -4.86 -14.89
C LYS A 166 16.39 -3.41 -14.39
N GLU A 167 17.29 -3.03 -13.49
CA GLU A 167 17.31 -1.69 -12.92
C GLU A 167 17.66 -0.62 -13.97
N ALA A 168 18.63 -0.89 -14.84
CA ALA A 168 18.98 0.02 -15.93
C ALA A 168 17.80 0.26 -16.88
N LEU A 169 17.09 -0.80 -17.27
CA LEU A 169 15.90 -0.70 -18.12
C LEU A 169 14.77 0.07 -17.44
N ALA A 170 14.54 -0.15 -16.14
CA ALA A 170 13.53 0.58 -15.37
C ALA A 170 13.84 2.08 -15.28
N GLU A 171 15.11 2.46 -15.12
CA GLU A 171 15.54 3.87 -15.22
C GLU A 171 15.29 4.48 -16.61
N ARG A 172 15.45 3.70 -17.69
CA ARG A 172 15.14 4.17 -19.05
C ARG A 172 13.64 4.39 -19.24
N VAL A 173 12.80 3.49 -18.74
CA VAL A 173 11.33 3.66 -18.76
C VAL A 173 10.94 4.94 -18.01
N LEU A 174 11.53 5.16 -16.83
CA LEU A 174 11.30 6.38 -16.05
C LEU A 174 11.73 7.64 -16.80
N ASP A 175 12.95 7.67 -17.35
CA ASP A 175 13.46 8.82 -18.12
C ASP A 175 12.56 9.15 -19.32
N LEU A 176 12.10 8.14 -20.06
CA LEU A 176 11.18 8.31 -21.19
C LEU A 176 9.88 8.99 -20.74
N HIS A 177 9.22 8.47 -19.70
CA HIS A 177 7.96 9.05 -19.21
C HIS A 177 8.16 10.44 -18.59
N CYS A 178 9.27 10.70 -17.89
CA CYS A 178 9.60 12.03 -17.38
C CYS A 178 9.82 13.05 -18.51
N ARG A 179 10.49 12.65 -19.60
CA ARG A 179 10.64 13.49 -20.80
C ARG A 179 9.31 13.74 -21.49
N LEU A 180 8.50 12.72 -21.68
CA LEU A 180 7.16 12.87 -22.26
C LEU A 180 6.31 13.84 -21.44
N THR A 181 6.34 13.68 -20.11
CA THR A 181 5.60 14.54 -19.19
C THR A 181 6.09 15.98 -19.25
N SER A 182 7.41 16.20 -19.12
CA SER A 182 8.00 17.54 -19.05
C SER A 182 7.98 18.30 -20.38
N LEU A 183 8.16 17.61 -21.52
CA LEU A 183 8.30 18.25 -22.83
C LEU A 183 6.99 18.34 -23.62
N TYR A 184 6.01 17.48 -23.34
CA TYR A 184 4.78 17.41 -24.13
C TYR A 184 3.53 17.57 -23.27
N VAL A 185 3.38 16.79 -22.20
CA VAL A 185 2.14 16.81 -21.40
C VAL A 185 1.98 18.11 -20.62
N LEU A 186 3.07 18.61 -20.03
CA LEU A 186 3.06 19.81 -19.19
C LEU A 186 3.30 21.10 -19.96
N GLN A 187 3.25 21.08 -21.30
CA GLN A 187 3.56 22.22 -22.16
C GLN A 187 2.32 22.64 -22.95
N ASP A 188 1.74 23.78 -22.58
CA ASP A 188 0.66 24.42 -23.33
C ASP A 188 0.84 25.93 -23.29
N ALA A 189 0.87 26.58 -24.45
CA ALA A 189 1.23 27.99 -24.55
C ALA A 189 0.20 28.91 -23.85
N ASP A 190 -1.10 28.61 -23.98
CA ASP A 190 -2.16 29.45 -23.45
C ASP A 190 -2.34 29.28 -21.93
N CYS A 191 -2.20 28.04 -21.43
CA CYS A 191 -2.21 27.77 -19.99
C CYS A 191 -0.99 28.36 -19.28
N LEU A 192 0.14 28.49 -19.98
CA LEU A 192 1.40 29.00 -19.44
C LEU A 192 1.63 30.50 -19.70
N ASN A 193 0.72 31.17 -20.41
CA ASN A 193 0.72 32.62 -20.58
C ASN A 193 0.02 33.34 -19.41
N TRP A 194 0.71 33.47 -18.28
CA TRP A 194 0.13 33.98 -17.03
C TRP A 194 -0.02 35.50 -17.02
N GLU A 195 0.70 36.19 -17.90
CA GLU A 195 0.67 37.65 -18.02
C GLU A 195 -0.43 38.16 -18.97
N ASP A 196 -1.13 37.25 -19.64
CA ASP A 196 -2.23 37.60 -20.55
C ASP A 196 -3.30 38.43 -19.82
N LYS A 197 -3.76 39.49 -20.48
CA LYS A 197 -4.78 40.39 -19.95
C LYS A 197 -6.18 39.80 -20.02
N GLN A 198 -6.39 38.76 -20.82
CA GLN A 198 -7.66 38.04 -20.89
C GLN A 198 -7.73 36.90 -19.86
N PRO A 199 -8.89 36.64 -19.27
CA PRO A 199 -9.07 35.49 -18.40
C PRO A 199 -8.95 34.19 -19.21
N PHE A 200 -8.37 33.16 -18.61
CA PHE A 200 -8.33 31.84 -19.24
C PHE A 200 -9.76 31.28 -19.33
N PHE A 201 -10.24 31.01 -20.55
CA PHE A 201 -11.58 30.49 -20.82
C PHE A 201 -12.68 31.20 -20.01
N GLU A 202 -12.69 32.54 -19.99
CA GLU A 202 -13.69 33.33 -19.25
C GLU A 202 -13.77 33.03 -17.74
N SER A 203 -12.70 32.47 -17.17
CA SER A 203 -12.75 32.01 -15.78
C SER A 203 -13.12 30.54 -15.65
N GLU A 204 -13.79 29.95 -16.66
CA GLU A 204 -14.70 28.79 -16.63
C GLU A 204 -14.07 27.43 -16.39
N ARG A 205 -12.75 27.32 -16.54
CA ARG A 205 -12.07 26.03 -16.45
C ARG A 205 -10.71 26.15 -15.81
N GLY A 206 -10.25 25.03 -15.27
CA GLY A 206 -8.83 24.82 -14.95
C GLY A 206 -7.98 24.65 -16.19
N SER A 207 -6.66 24.68 -16.02
CA SER A 207 -5.76 24.52 -17.16
C SER A 207 -5.84 23.12 -17.77
N PHE A 208 -5.78 23.06 -19.10
CA PHE A 208 -5.67 21.79 -19.81
C PHE A 208 -4.40 21.04 -19.43
N VAL A 209 -3.34 21.74 -19.03
CA VAL A 209 -2.09 21.15 -18.55
C VAL A 209 -2.33 20.19 -17.37
N VAL A 210 -3.08 20.62 -16.36
CA VAL A 210 -3.35 19.76 -15.19
C VAL A 210 -4.30 18.62 -15.55
N GLN A 211 -5.31 18.89 -16.39
CA GLN A 211 -6.26 17.88 -16.86
C GLN A 211 -5.58 16.78 -17.69
N MET A 212 -4.72 17.17 -18.64
CA MET A 212 -3.97 16.25 -19.49
C MET A 212 -2.91 15.48 -18.69
N TRP A 213 -2.27 16.14 -17.73
CA TRP A 213 -1.35 15.47 -16.80
C TRP A 213 -2.06 14.38 -16.00
N TRP A 214 -3.23 14.67 -15.43
CA TRP A 214 -4.02 13.67 -14.71
C TRP A 214 -4.37 12.47 -15.58
N LEU A 215 -4.87 12.73 -16.80
CA LEU A 215 -5.22 11.69 -17.75
C LEU A 215 -4.01 10.82 -18.10
N TYR A 216 -2.86 11.46 -18.35
CA TYR A 216 -1.60 10.78 -18.67
C TYR A 216 -1.10 9.93 -17.50
N MET A 217 -1.13 10.45 -16.27
CA MET A 217 -0.71 9.71 -15.07
C MET A 217 -1.60 8.50 -14.83
N GLN A 218 -2.92 8.61 -15.03
CA GLN A 218 -3.83 7.48 -14.85
C GLN A 218 -3.68 6.40 -15.92
N GLY A 219 -3.57 6.79 -17.19
CA GLY A 219 -3.30 5.85 -18.28
C GLY A 219 -1.96 5.13 -18.07
N THR A 220 -0.90 5.89 -17.80
CA THR A 220 0.43 5.30 -17.58
C THR A 220 0.46 4.40 -16.35
N ARG A 221 -0.24 4.74 -15.26
CA ARG A 221 -0.34 3.85 -14.09
C ARG A 221 -0.90 2.49 -14.47
N GLN A 222 -1.98 2.46 -15.25
CA GLN A 222 -2.61 1.22 -15.68
C GLN A 222 -1.68 0.41 -16.61
N ASP A 223 -0.98 1.08 -17.51
CA ASP A 223 -0.04 0.45 -18.43
C ASP A 223 1.16 -0.15 -17.68
N LEU A 224 1.75 0.59 -16.74
CA LEU A 224 2.86 0.12 -15.91
C LEU A 224 2.44 -1.09 -15.05
N TRP A 225 1.22 -1.08 -14.50
CA TRP A 225 0.70 -2.18 -13.66
C TRP A 225 0.57 -3.48 -14.48
N ASN A 226 0.24 -3.35 -15.76
CA ASN A 226 0.06 -4.50 -16.65
C ASN A 226 1.36 -5.01 -17.27
N THR A 227 2.37 -4.14 -17.42
CA THR A 227 3.58 -4.44 -18.21
C THR A 227 4.84 -4.69 -17.36
N LEU A 228 4.98 -4.04 -16.21
CA LEU A 228 6.17 -4.14 -15.36
C LEU A 228 5.95 -5.03 -14.14
N PRO A 229 7.03 -5.55 -13.52
CA PRO A 229 6.96 -6.09 -12.17
C PRO A 229 6.35 -5.10 -11.18
N PRO A 230 5.44 -5.50 -10.28
CA PRO A 230 4.67 -4.61 -9.41
C PRO A 230 5.46 -3.53 -8.65
N LYS A 231 6.54 -3.90 -7.96
CA LYS A 231 7.36 -2.92 -7.20
C LYS A 231 8.14 -2.02 -8.14
N THR A 232 8.59 -2.56 -9.27
CA THR A 232 9.27 -1.78 -10.32
C THR A 232 8.30 -0.76 -10.93
N ALA A 233 7.06 -1.15 -11.20
CA ALA A 233 5.99 -0.28 -11.68
C ALA A 233 5.73 0.87 -10.70
N GLN A 234 5.57 0.56 -9.41
CA GLN A 234 5.43 1.58 -8.35
C GLN A 234 6.61 2.54 -8.30
N ARG A 235 7.85 2.03 -8.43
CA ARG A 235 9.05 2.86 -8.42
C ARG A 235 9.10 3.83 -9.60
N VAL A 236 8.82 3.35 -10.82
CA VAL A 236 8.77 4.18 -12.02
C VAL A 236 7.65 5.22 -11.89
N PHE A 237 6.45 4.82 -11.49
CA PHE A 237 5.32 5.72 -11.31
C PHE A 237 5.59 6.79 -10.24
N ALA A 238 6.22 6.40 -9.13
CA ALA A 238 6.65 7.33 -8.08
C ALA A 238 7.67 8.35 -8.60
N GLY A 239 8.63 7.92 -9.42
CA GLY A 239 9.61 8.82 -10.06
C GLY A 239 8.93 9.85 -10.97
N MET A 240 7.97 9.42 -11.80
CA MET A 240 7.20 10.31 -12.67
C MET A 240 6.41 11.35 -11.87
N LEU A 241 5.73 10.92 -10.81
CA LEU A 241 4.99 11.82 -9.92
C LEU A 241 5.94 12.82 -9.25
N ASN A 242 7.11 12.34 -8.80
CA ASN A 242 8.10 13.19 -8.16
C ASN A 242 8.57 14.32 -9.07
N GLU A 243 8.91 14.00 -10.32
CA GLU A 243 9.40 14.95 -11.32
C GLU A 243 8.31 15.94 -11.71
N SER A 244 7.09 15.44 -11.95
CA SER A 244 5.92 16.29 -12.25
C SER A 244 5.65 17.30 -11.14
N LEU A 245 5.70 16.87 -9.88
CA LEU A 245 5.53 17.75 -8.73
C LEU A 245 6.66 18.76 -8.59
N THR A 246 7.91 18.41 -8.94
CA THR A 246 9.01 19.39 -9.00
C THR A 246 8.71 20.50 -10.00
N ILE A 247 8.23 20.13 -11.20
CA ILE A 247 7.89 21.08 -12.27
C ILE A 247 6.74 21.99 -11.84
N PHE A 248 5.66 21.42 -11.30
CA PHE A 248 4.54 22.21 -10.79
C PHE A 248 4.98 23.16 -9.68
N LEU A 249 5.78 22.67 -8.73
CA LEU A 249 6.27 23.48 -7.63
C LEU A 249 7.01 24.73 -8.12
N ALA A 250 7.99 24.54 -9.01
CA ALA A 250 8.76 25.63 -9.58
C ALA A 250 7.86 26.58 -10.36
N ARG A 251 6.98 26.06 -11.19
CA ARG A 251 6.07 26.83 -12.05
C ARG A 251 5.09 27.69 -11.24
N TYR A 252 4.34 27.10 -10.32
CA TYR A 252 3.30 27.81 -9.58
C TYR A 252 3.84 28.76 -8.51
N SER A 253 5.01 28.47 -7.94
CA SER A 253 5.66 29.36 -6.97
C SER A 253 6.30 30.61 -7.60
N GLN A 254 6.78 30.53 -8.85
CA GLN A 254 7.55 31.60 -9.49
C GLN A 254 6.76 32.45 -10.49
N ALA A 255 5.62 31.98 -10.96
CA ALA A 255 5.01 32.61 -12.10
C ALA A 255 4.36 33.97 -11.79
N VAL A 256 4.29 34.83 -12.81
CA VAL A 256 3.83 36.22 -12.69
C VAL A 256 2.47 36.33 -13.37
N THR A 257 1.43 36.63 -12.60
CA THR A 257 0.04 36.63 -13.09
C THR A 257 -0.48 38.04 -13.33
N SER A 258 -1.22 38.22 -14.41
CA SER A 258 -2.18 39.33 -14.52
C SER A 258 -3.34 39.13 -13.53
N GLN A 259 -4.12 40.19 -13.29
CA GLN A 259 -5.34 40.08 -12.48
C GLN A 259 -6.37 39.13 -13.11
N ALA A 260 -6.42 39.05 -14.44
CA ALA A 260 -7.35 38.19 -15.16
C ALA A 260 -6.96 36.70 -15.08
N ARG A 261 -5.66 36.39 -14.95
CA ARG A 261 -5.13 35.03 -14.88
C ARG A 261 -4.91 34.52 -13.45
N LEU A 262 -4.89 35.41 -12.46
CA LEU A 262 -4.72 35.05 -11.05
C LEU A 262 -5.65 33.92 -10.57
N PRO A 263 -6.95 33.85 -10.93
CA PRO A 263 -7.85 32.78 -10.48
C PRO A 263 -7.47 31.37 -10.95
N LEU A 264 -6.70 31.25 -12.03
CA LEU A 264 -6.26 29.96 -12.57
C LEU A 264 -5.33 29.22 -11.59
N ILE A 265 -4.55 29.97 -10.81
CA ILE A 265 -3.49 29.45 -9.94
C ILE A 265 -4.06 28.65 -8.77
N PRO A 266 -4.97 29.22 -7.95
CA PRO A 266 -5.56 28.44 -6.87
C PRO A 266 -6.38 27.27 -7.40
N ASN A 267 -7.06 27.42 -8.54
CA ASN A 267 -7.83 26.34 -9.16
C ASN A 267 -6.93 25.15 -9.54
N ASP A 268 -5.85 25.42 -10.27
CA ASP A 268 -4.91 24.39 -10.70
C ASP A 268 -4.21 23.72 -9.52
N ILE A 269 -3.73 24.47 -8.53
CA ILE A 269 -3.07 23.88 -7.36
C ILE A 269 -4.05 22.98 -6.58
N CYS A 270 -5.31 23.39 -6.40
CA CYS A 270 -6.31 22.55 -5.76
C CYS A 270 -6.54 21.23 -6.54
N ASN A 271 -6.64 21.32 -7.87
CA ASN A 271 -6.79 20.14 -8.72
C ASN A 271 -5.54 19.25 -8.68
N ILE A 272 -4.34 19.81 -8.67
CA ILE A 272 -3.09 19.06 -8.51
C ILE A 272 -3.10 18.30 -7.18
N LEU A 273 -3.39 18.97 -6.06
CA LEU A 273 -3.43 18.33 -4.74
C LEU A 273 -4.46 17.20 -4.67
N ARG A 274 -5.65 17.39 -5.26
CA ARG A 274 -6.69 16.35 -5.36
C ARG A 274 -6.22 15.17 -6.22
N CYS A 275 -5.64 15.44 -7.39
CA CYS A 275 -5.04 14.40 -8.23
C CYS A 275 -4.01 13.59 -7.44
N VAL A 276 -3.08 14.26 -6.74
CA VAL A 276 -2.06 13.57 -5.94
C VAL A 276 -2.70 12.71 -4.85
N ALA A 277 -3.73 13.19 -4.15
CA ALA A 277 -4.44 12.38 -3.15
C ALA A 277 -5.06 11.10 -3.72
N HIS A 278 -5.42 11.08 -5.01
CA HIS A 278 -5.89 9.88 -5.70
C HIS A 278 -4.76 8.98 -6.25
N LEU A 279 -3.58 9.54 -6.56
CA LEU A 279 -2.44 8.77 -7.05
C LEU A 279 -1.62 8.15 -5.91
N LEU A 280 -1.54 8.83 -4.77
CA LEU A 280 -0.72 8.47 -3.62
C LEU A 280 -1.06 7.11 -2.97
N PRO A 281 -2.33 6.64 -2.91
CA PRO A 281 -2.65 5.33 -2.35
C PRO A 281 -1.94 4.18 -3.05
N ALA A 282 -1.68 4.30 -4.36
CA ALA A 282 -0.94 3.31 -5.15
C ALA A 282 0.55 3.22 -4.77
N LEU A 283 1.09 4.24 -4.11
CA LEU A 283 2.50 4.38 -3.75
C LEU A 283 2.75 4.23 -2.24
N SER A 284 1.68 4.14 -1.45
CA SER A 284 1.75 4.01 0.01
C SER A 284 1.68 2.54 0.41
N SER A 285 2.39 2.17 1.47
CA SER A 285 2.34 0.84 2.09
C SER A 285 1.19 0.68 3.08
N CYS A 286 0.64 1.78 3.59
CA CYS A 286 -0.48 1.79 4.52
C CYS A 286 -1.14 3.17 4.67
N GLY A 287 -2.29 3.20 5.35
CA GLY A 287 -3.02 4.43 5.66
C GLY A 287 -2.22 5.49 6.42
N LYS A 288 -1.31 5.08 7.32
CA LYS A 288 -0.46 6.02 8.08
C LYS A 288 0.50 6.78 7.15
N GLU A 289 1.19 6.04 6.28
CA GLU A 289 2.09 6.62 5.28
C GLU A 289 1.30 7.50 4.29
N LEU A 290 0.11 7.07 3.89
CA LEU A 290 -0.81 7.84 3.03
C LEU A 290 -1.21 9.18 3.68
N THR A 291 -1.38 9.23 5.00
CA THR A 291 -1.67 10.48 5.73
C THR A 291 -0.44 11.38 5.94
N GLY A 292 0.76 10.89 5.63
CA GLY A 292 2.01 11.65 5.75
C GLY A 292 2.81 11.39 7.03
N GLU A 293 2.42 10.39 7.82
CA GLU A 293 3.22 9.93 8.97
C GLU A 293 4.56 9.38 8.45
N LYS A 294 5.68 9.85 9.00
CA LYS A 294 7.03 9.53 8.48
C LYS A 294 7.51 8.15 8.97
N ILE A 295 7.02 7.08 8.33
CA ILE A 295 7.21 5.68 8.78
C ILE A 295 8.42 4.98 8.12
N GLY A 296 8.98 5.51 7.04
CA GLY A 296 10.22 4.98 6.48
C GLY A 296 10.50 5.28 5.00
N SER A 297 9.47 5.51 4.18
CA SER A 297 9.66 5.87 2.77
C SER A 297 10.07 7.32 2.62
N GLN A 298 11.31 7.54 2.16
CA GLN A 298 11.78 8.88 1.81
C GLN A 298 11.03 9.44 0.60
N VAL A 299 10.63 8.58 -0.34
CA VAL A 299 9.94 8.99 -1.57
C VAL A 299 8.55 9.52 -1.25
N VAL A 300 7.76 8.81 -0.45
CA VAL A 300 6.42 9.29 -0.05
C VAL A 300 6.52 10.56 0.79
N SER A 301 7.47 10.63 1.73
CA SER A 301 7.72 11.88 2.48
C SER A 301 7.98 13.07 1.55
N GLN A 302 8.75 12.89 0.46
CA GLN A 302 9.00 13.97 -0.51
C GLN A 302 7.71 14.43 -1.21
N PHE A 303 6.77 13.53 -1.49
CA PHE A 303 5.46 13.91 -2.04
C PHE A 303 4.69 14.78 -1.05
N HIS A 304 4.65 14.39 0.22
CA HIS A 304 4.00 15.19 1.25
C HIS A 304 4.66 16.56 1.41
N ASP A 305 5.99 16.64 1.40
CA ASP A 305 6.73 17.90 1.51
C ASP A 305 6.43 18.82 0.30
N LYS A 306 6.45 18.29 -0.93
CA LYS A 306 6.11 19.05 -2.16
C LYS A 306 4.65 19.51 -2.17
N CYS A 307 3.71 18.66 -1.76
CA CYS A 307 2.29 19.02 -1.68
C CYS A 307 2.00 20.05 -0.58
N ASN A 308 2.69 19.98 0.56
CA ASN A 308 2.61 21.02 1.58
C ASN A 308 3.14 22.37 1.07
N PHE A 309 4.19 22.38 0.26
CA PHE A 309 4.67 23.61 -0.35
C PHE A 309 3.71 24.13 -1.44
N LEU A 310 3.09 23.26 -2.22
CA LEU A 310 1.99 23.65 -3.13
C LEU A 310 0.81 24.25 -2.36
N LEU A 311 0.36 23.62 -1.27
CA LEU A 311 -0.66 24.19 -0.37
C LEU A 311 -0.24 25.56 0.15
N THR A 312 1.02 25.71 0.57
CA THR A 312 1.56 26.99 1.05
C THR A 312 1.51 28.05 -0.06
N THR A 313 1.87 27.67 -1.29
CA THR A 313 1.78 28.54 -2.48
C THR A 313 0.34 28.96 -2.76
N LEU A 314 -0.61 28.03 -2.66
CA LEU A 314 -2.05 28.29 -2.77
C LEU A 314 -2.52 29.32 -1.75
N LEU A 315 -2.13 29.19 -0.48
CA LEU A 315 -2.51 30.11 0.58
C LEU A 315 -1.98 31.52 0.33
N PHE A 316 -0.72 31.66 -0.08
CA PHE A 316 -0.12 32.97 -0.34
C PHE A 316 -0.66 33.67 -1.58
N ARG A 317 -0.97 32.89 -2.62
CA ARG A 317 -1.35 33.41 -3.94
C ARG A 317 -2.85 33.56 -4.09
N GLY A 318 -3.63 32.78 -3.35
CA GLY A 318 -5.09 32.80 -3.38
C GLY A 318 -5.74 33.67 -2.30
N ALA A 319 -5.07 33.95 -1.18
CA ALA A 319 -5.69 34.70 -0.08
C ALA A 319 -5.76 36.21 -0.35
N PRO A 320 -6.85 36.90 0.08
CA PRO A 320 -6.92 38.35 0.05
C PRO A 320 -5.80 39.01 0.85
N LEU A 321 -5.27 40.13 0.35
CA LEU A 321 -4.17 40.86 1.00
C LEU A 321 -4.54 41.30 2.44
N SER A 322 -5.81 41.63 2.69
CA SER A 322 -6.30 41.98 4.03
C SER A 322 -6.19 40.82 5.02
N THR A 323 -6.40 39.59 4.56
CA THR A 323 -6.24 38.37 5.35
C THR A 323 -4.76 38.11 5.63
N LEU A 324 -3.91 38.18 4.60
CA LEU A 324 -2.46 38.03 4.76
C LEU A 324 -1.90 39.06 5.74
N HIS A 325 -2.30 40.32 5.62
CA HIS A 325 -1.86 41.37 6.56
C HIS A 325 -2.24 41.04 8.01
N LYS A 326 -3.48 40.61 8.29
CA LYS A 326 -3.91 40.22 9.64
C LYS A 326 -3.09 39.07 10.21
N ILE A 327 -2.76 38.10 9.37
CA ILE A 327 -1.99 36.90 9.70
C ILE A 327 -0.54 37.26 10.04
N PHE A 328 0.12 38.04 9.17
CA PHE A 328 1.53 38.39 9.32
C PHE A 328 1.79 39.59 10.22
N PHE A 329 0.75 40.29 10.67
CA PHE A 329 0.89 41.47 11.53
C PHE A 329 1.68 41.19 12.82
N ARG A 330 1.63 39.95 13.34
CA ARG A 330 2.34 39.52 14.56
C ARG A 330 3.72 38.90 14.29
N GLY A 331 4.21 38.95 13.05
CA GLY A 331 5.47 38.34 12.64
C GLY A 331 5.31 36.92 12.05
N LEU A 332 6.40 36.38 11.51
CA LEU A 332 6.41 35.09 10.82
C LEU A 332 6.42 33.89 11.80
N ASP A 333 6.99 34.07 12.99
CA ASP A 333 7.19 33.00 13.99
C ASP A 333 5.87 32.41 14.52
N THR A 334 4.77 33.18 14.43
CA THR A 334 3.43 32.76 14.86
C THR A 334 2.68 31.96 13.81
N VAL A 335 3.22 31.82 12.59
CA VAL A 335 2.51 31.22 11.47
C VAL A 335 2.89 29.75 11.32
N GLU A 336 1.92 28.86 11.56
CA GLU A 336 2.13 27.41 11.61
C GLU A 336 2.65 26.79 10.30
N CYS A 337 2.30 27.35 9.13
CA CYS A 337 2.75 26.79 7.85
C CYS A 337 4.26 26.91 7.60
N PHE A 338 4.97 27.76 8.37
CA PHE A 338 6.43 27.84 8.33
C PHE A 338 7.12 26.90 9.32
N LYS A 339 6.37 26.28 10.22
CA LYS A 339 6.90 25.30 11.16
C LYS A 339 6.93 23.92 10.49
N PRO A 340 7.93 23.08 10.83
CA PRO A 340 7.96 21.73 10.32
C PRO A 340 6.77 20.94 10.86
N VAL A 341 6.07 20.23 9.98
CA VAL A 341 4.99 19.33 10.38
C VAL A 341 5.59 18.22 11.27
N PRO A 342 5.03 17.99 12.48
CA PRO A 342 5.48 16.89 13.34
C PRO A 342 5.41 15.54 12.63
N LYS A 343 6.28 14.60 13.03
CA LYS A 343 6.44 13.31 12.32
C LYS A 343 5.19 12.42 12.35
N ASP A 344 4.38 12.57 13.39
CA ASP A 344 3.22 11.71 13.66
C ASP A 344 1.90 12.33 13.18
N ASP A 345 1.94 13.60 12.75
CA ASP A 345 0.77 14.39 12.36
C ASP A 345 0.30 14.08 10.95
N VAL A 346 -1.03 14.18 10.75
CA VAL A 346 -1.59 14.12 9.39
C VAL A 346 -1.14 15.36 8.62
N SER A 347 -0.67 15.14 7.39
CA SER A 347 -0.21 16.21 6.53
C SER A 347 -1.34 17.22 6.25
N PRO A 348 -1.09 18.54 6.46
CA PRO A 348 -2.10 19.57 6.25
C PRO A 348 -2.70 19.59 4.83
N TRP A 349 -1.89 19.36 3.80
CA TRP A 349 -2.39 19.28 2.41
C TRP A 349 -3.34 18.10 2.19
N PHE A 350 -3.10 16.98 2.88
CA PHE A 350 -3.89 15.76 2.70
C PHE A 350 -5.25 15.90 3.40
N ALA A 351 -5.25 16.47 4.62
CA ALA A 351 -6.49 16.86 5.30
C ALA A 351 -7.26 17.94 4.52
N PHE A 352 -6.57 18.86 3.84
CA PHE A 352 -7.19 19.90 3.03
C PHE A 352 -8.01 19.35 1.84
N VAL A 353 -7.57 18.25 1.20
CA VAL A 353 -8.24 17.68 0.03
C VAL A 353 -9.13 16.47 0.34
N ASN A 354 -9.21 16.05 1.60
CA ASN A 354 -9.95 14.85 1.99
C ASN A 354 -11.04 15.22 3.00
N ASP A 355 -12.30 15.18 2.54
CA ASP A 355 -13.46 15.59 3.34
C ASP A 355 -13.70 14.72 4.59
N ASN A 356 -13.12 13.51 4.64
CA ASN A 356 -13.26 12.58 5.76
C ASN A 356 -12.24 12.80 6.89
N ILE A 357 -11.36 13.79 6.75
CA ILE A 357 -10.26 14.08 7.68
C ILE A 357 -10.37 15.53 8.13
N ASP A 358 -10.56 15.73 9.43
CA ASP A 358 -10.60 17.07 10.00
C ASP A 358 -9.22 17.73 9.96
N TYR A 359 -9.20 19.02 9.60
CA TYR A 359 -7.98 19.81 9.66
C TYR A 359 -7.47 19.92 11.11
N GLY A 360 -6.19 19.64 11.32
CA GLY A 360 -5.57 19.61 12.65
C GLY A 360 -5.58 18.24 13.34
N THR A 361 -6.06 17.19 12.65
CA THR A 361 -5.90 15.80 13.09
C THR A 361 -4.42 15.48 13.28
N LYS A 362 -4.02 15.11 14.50
CA LYS A 362 -2.62 14.83 14.85
C LYS A 362 -2.23 13.38 14.66
N SER A 363 -3.18 12.48 14.48
CA SER A 363 -2.85 11.09 14.27
C SER A 363 -3.96 10.35 13.56
N ILE A 364 -3.61 9.30 12.82
CA ILE A 364 -4.59 8.38 12.25
C ILE A 364 -5.52 7.77 13.32
N PHE A 365 -5.08 7.74 14.58
CA PHE A 365 -5.87 7.23 15.70
C PHE A 365 -7.00 8.18 16.12
N GLU A 366 -6.94 9.45 15.73
CA GLU A 366 -8.01 10.43 15.98
C GLU A 366 -9.10 10.37 14.90
N LEU A 367 -8.89 9.59 13.82
CA LEU A 367 -9.87 9.42 12.76
C LEU A 367 -11.04 8.52 13.19
N THR A 368 -12.21 8.74 12.58
CA THR A 368 -13.33 7.81 12.73
C THR A 368 -12.94 6.42 12.20
N PRO A 369 -13.51 5.33 12.74
CA PRO A 369 -13.24 3.98 12.24
C PRO A 369 -13.46 3.86 10.73
N THR A 370 -14.53 4.50 10.27
CA THR A 370 -14.92 4.61 8.87
C THR A 370 -13.84 5.26 8.01
N SER A 371 -13.32 6.41 8.45
CA SER A 371 -12.23 7.12 7.76
C SER A 371 -10.93 6.30 7.74
N ALA A 372 -10.58 5.67 8.87
CA ALA A 372 -9.38 4.83 8.97
C ALA A 372 -9.44 3.60 8.05
N ILE A 373 -10.57 2.90 8.02
CA ILE A 373 -10.81 1.77 7.10
C ILE A 373 -10.78 2.24 5.65
N ASN A 374 -11.39 3.39 5.35
CA ASN A 374 -11.39 3.95 4.00
C ASN A 374 -9.97 4.21 3.48
N LEU A 375 -9.08 4.75 4.31
CA LEU A 375 -7.68 4.99 3.93
C LEU A 375 -6.98 3.70 3.53
N GLU A 376 -7.14 2.64 4.31
CA GLU A 376 -6.45 1.37 4.10
C GLU A 376 -7.08 0.58 2.95
N LEU A 377 -8.40 0.71 2.77
CA LEU A 377 -9.11 0.18 1.61
C LEU A 377 -8.66 0.86 0.31
N ASN A 378 -8.50 2.18 0.32
CA ASN A 378 -7.97 2.93 -0.82
C ASN A 378 -6.54 2.49 -1.15
N THR A 379 -5.68 2.34 -0.12
CA THR A 379 -4.33 1.80 -0.32
C THR A 379 -4.36 0.40 -0.93
N LEU A 380 -5.22 -0.50 -0.43
CA LEU A 380 -5.35 -1.88 -0.93
C LEU A 380 -5.83 -1.93 -2.39
N LYS A 381 -6.88 -1.18 -2.73
CA LYS A 381 -7.49 -1.17 -4.07
C LYS A 381 -6.56 -0.59 -5.14
N SER A 382 -5.66 0.31 -4.76
CA SER A 382 -4.75 0.99 -5.68
C SER A 382 -3.43 0.26 -5.96
N GLN A 383 -3.14 -0.86 -5.27
CA GLN A 383 -1.89 -1.60 -5.47
C GLN A 383 -1.77 -2.24 -6.87
N PRO A 384 -0.54 -2.38 -7.42
CA PRO A 384 -0.26 -3.08 -8.69
C PRO A 384 -0.65 -4.54 -8.69
N ASN A 385 -0.45 -5.19 -7.56
CA ASN A 385 -0.76 -6.58 -7.38
C ASN A 385 -1.40 -6.79 -6.01
N MET A 386 -1.81 -8.03 -5.78
CA MET A 386 -2.52 -8.39 -4.56
C MET A 386 -1.60 -8.30 -3.34
N SER A 387 -1.83 -7.30 -2.49
CA SER A 387 -1.18 -7.24 -1.18
C SER A 387 -2.02 -7.98 -0.15
N TRP A 388 -1.72 -9.27 0.02
CA TRP A 388 -2.35 -10.11 1.03
C TRP A 388 -2.18 -9.55 2.45
N ALA A 389 -1.06 -8.87 2.72
CA ALA A 389 -0.78 -8.30 4.03
C ALA A 389 -1.71 -7.11 4.31
N LEU A 390 -1.93 -6.26 3.32
CA LEU A 390 -2.92 -5.18 3.39
C LEU A 390 -4.34 -5.73 3.46
N LEU A 391 -4.66 -6.79 2.72
CA LEU A 391 -5.95 -7.45 2.79
C LEU A 391 -6.27 -7.95 4.20
N LEU A 392 -5.33 -8.67 4.83
CA LEU A 392 -5.47 -9.09 6.22
C LEU A 392 -5.54 -7.90 7.17
N LYS A 393 -4.78 -6.83 6.91
CA LYS A 393 -4.83 -5.62 7.73
C LYS A 393 -6.21 -4.97 7.70
N VAL A 394 -6.76 -4.72 6.51
CA VAL A 394 -8.12 -4.17 6.32
C VAL A 394 -9.17 -5.07 6.96
N TRP A 395 -9.04 -6.39 6.78
CA TRP A 395 -9.93 -7.38 7.39
C TRP A 395 -9.85 -7.31 8.93
N ASN A 396 -8.65 -7.24 9.50
CA ASN A 396 -8.42 -7.22 10.94
C ASN A 396 -8.69 -5.85 11.60
N GLN A 397 -8.96 -4.78 10.84
CA GLN A 397 -9.19 -3.44 11.39
C GLN A 397 -10.55 -3.27 12.08
N LYS A 398 -11.54 -4.07 11.70
CA LYS A 398 -12.84 -4.14 12.39
C LYS A 398 -13.07 -5.57 12.82
N ARG A 399 -13.50 -5.79 14.07
CA ARG A 399 -13.99 -7.11 14.49
C ARG A 399 -15.05 -7.55 13.50
N HIS A 400 -14.86 -8.70 12.88
CA HIS A 400 -15.86 -9.27 11.99
C HIS A 400 -17.20 -9.37 12.71
N GLY A 401 -18.29 -9.16 11.98
CA GLY A 401 -19.64 -9.16 12.56
C GLY A 401 -19.95 -10.42 13.36
N TRP A 402 -19.39 -11.58 13.00
CA TRP A 402 -19.54 -12.82 13.78
C TRP A 402 -18.77 -12.78 15.12
N LEU A 403 -17.55 -12.24 15.15
CA LEU A 403 -16.76 -12.14 16.38
C LEU A 403 -17.39 -11.08 17.30
N GLU A 404 -17.82 -9.95 16.74
CA GLU A 404 -18.56 -8.95 17.50
C GLU A 404 -19.90 -9.50 17.97
N ALA A 405 -20.62 -10.32 17.19
CA ALA A 405 -21.86 -10.96 17.65
C ALA A 405 -21.63 -11.97 18.79
N ILE A 406 -20.44 -12.58 18.89
CA ILE A 406 -20.09 -13.48 19.99
C ILE A 406 -19.56 -12.72 21.20
N VAL A 407 -18.80 -11.63 20.98
CA VAL A 407 -18.19 -10.82 22.04
C VAL A 407 -19.18 -9.82 22.64
N ALA A 408 -20.02 -9.17 21.84
CA ALA A 408 -20.97 -8.14 22.29
C ALA A 408 -21.86 -8.62 23.44
N PRO A 409 -22.44 -9.85 23.41
CA PRO A 409 -23.19 -10.38 24.54
C PRO A 409 -22.34 -10.52 25.82
N LEU A 410 -21.03 -10.79 25.70
CA LEU A 410 -20.12 -10.91 26.84
C LEU A 410 -19.75 -9.56 27.45
N LEU A 411 -19.79 -8.48 26.67
CA LEU A 411 -19.33 -7.17 27.12
C LEU A 411 -20.12 -6.65 28.33
N ASP A 412 -21.43 -6.89 28.38
CA ASP A 412 -22.25 -6.44 29.50
C ASP A 412 -21.98 -7.24 30.78
N PHE A 413 -21.62 -8.52 30.66
CA PHE A 413 -21.15 -9.34 31.79
C PHE A 413 -19.79 -8.92 32.31
N MET A 414 -18.99 -8.22 31.50
CA MET A 414 -17.69 -7.68 31.92
C MET A 414 -17.83 -6.38 32.72
N ASN A 415 -18.96 -5.65 32.63
CA ASN A 415 -19.15 -4.38 33.35
C ASN A 415 -18.92 -4.50 34.88
N PRO A 416 -19.45 -5.51 35.59
CA PRO A 416 -19.17 -5.69 37.02
C PRO A 416 -17.70 -6.02 37.31
N VAL A 417 -17.08 -6.87 36.46
CA VAL A 417 -15.67 -7.26 36.57
C VAL A 417 -14.77 -6.03 36.46
N VAL A 418 -15.01 -5.19 35.45
CA VAL A 418 -14.27 -3.95 35.23
C VAL A 418 -14.48 -2.95 36.36
N LYS A 419 -15.69 -2.81 36.91
CA LYS A 419 -15.92 -1.96 38.09
C LYS A 419 -15.09 -2.39 39.29
N ILE A 420 -14.96 -3.69 39.54
CA ILE A 420 -14.17 -4.23 40.65
C ILE A 420 -12.67 -4.03 40.39
N ILE A 421 -12.21 -4.28 39.16
CA ILE A 421 -10.82 -4.03 38.75
C ILE A 421 -10.47 -2.55 38.92
N ASN A 422 -11.32 -1.64 38.43
CA ASN A 422 -11.09 -0.20 38.55
C ASN A 422 -11.08 0.29 40.00
N LYS A 423 -11.90 -0.31 40.86
CA LYS A 423 -11.85 -0.05 42.30
C LYS A 423 -10.52 -0.51 42.90
N ALA A 424 -10.07 -1.72 42.57
CA ALA A 424 -8.76 -2.22 43.01
C ALA A 424 -7.59 -1.36 42.51
N VAL A 425 -7.69 -0.82 41.28
CA VAL A 425 -6.72 0.15 40.75
C VAL A 425 -6.74 1.45 41.56
N ALA A 426 -7.93 1.98 41.88
CA ALA A 426 -8.06 3.17 42.72
C ALA A 426 -7.51 2.96 44.14
N ASP A 427 -7.56 1.72 44.63
CA ASP A 427 -7.01 1.30 45.92
C ASP A 427 -5.50 0.95 45.84
N ASN A 428 -4.81 1.30 44.74
CA ASN A 428 -3.38 1.06 44.47
C ASN A 428 -2.96 -0.43 44.53
N ALA A 429 -3.85 -1.34 44.12
CA ALA A 429 -3.51 -2.76 44.02
C ALA A 429 -2.35 -3.00 43.05
N SER A 430 -1.45 -3.91 43.42
CA SER A 430 -0.34 -4.30 42.56
C SER A 430 -0.85 -5.03 41.32
N ILE A 431 -0.04 -5.00 40.26
CA ILE A 431 -0.33 -5.70 39.00
C ILE A 431 -0.61 -7.20 39.20
N LYS A 432 0.11 -7.84 40.13
CA LYS A 432 -0.08 -9.25 40.45
C LYS A 432 -1.47 -9.49 41.05
N GLU A 433 -1.84 -8.65 42.02
CA GLU A 433 -3.17 -8.70 42.65
C GLU A 433 -4.28 -8.42 41.64
N LEU A 434 -4.09 -7.44 40.74
CA LEU A 434 -5.04 -7.14 39.66
C LEU A 434 -5.21 -8.30 38.68
N THR A 435 -4.11 -9.00 38.35
CA THR A 435 -4.14 -10.15 37.42
C THR A 435 -4.83 -11.35 38.07
N GLU A 436 -4.48 -11.67 39.31
CA GLU A 436 -5.12 -12.74 40.08
C GLU A 436 -6.61 -12.44 40.31
N LEU A 437 -6.95 -11.19 40.61
CA LEU A 437 -8.32 -10.71 40.75
C LEU A 437 -9.09 -10.83 39.43
N ALA A 438 -8.51 -10.39 38.30
CA ALA A 438 -9.15 -10.49 36.99
C ALA A 438 -9.42 -11.95 36.61
N ILE A 439 -8.44 -12.85 36.80
CA ILE A 439 -8.61 -14.28 36.56
C ILE A 439 -9.70 -14.87 37.46
N ALA A 440 -9.67 -14.57 38.76
CA ALA A 440 -10.69 -15.07 39.71
C ALA A 440 -12.10 -14.56 39.36
N LEU A 441 -12.23 -13.31 38.94
CA LEU A 441 -13.50 -12.73 38.51
C LEU A 441 -13.98 -13.33 37.18
N LEU A 442 -13.08 -13.58 36.24
CA LEU A 442 -13.42 -14.25 34.97
C LEU A 442 -13.88 -15.69 35.21
N ILE A 443 -13.20 -16.45 36.07
CA ILE A 443 -13.62 -17.80 36.46
C ILE A 443 -15.02 -17.78 37.09
N ARG A 444 -15.29 -16.83 37.99
CA ARG A 444 -16.64 -16.71 38.57
C ARG A 444 -17.69 -16.26 37.56
N SER A 445 -17.28 -15.52 36.53
CA SER A 445 -18.20 -15.05 35.50
C SER A 445 -18.68 -16.17 34.57
N THR A 446 -17.93 -17.28 34.43
CA THR A 446 -18.31 -18.39 33.53
C THR A 446 -19.64 -19.03 33.91
N ASP A 447 -19.95 -19.06 35.22
CA ASP A 447 -21.19 -19.66 35.74
C ASP A 447 -22.44 -18.84 35.38
N CYS A 448 -22.24 -17.56 35.05
CA CYS A 448 -23.29 -16.60 34.74
C CYS A 448 -23.48 -16.38 33.23
N LEU A 449 -22.67 -17.02 32.38
CA LEU A 449 -22.75 -16.83 30.94
C LEU A 449 -23.98 -17.53 30.34
N PRO A 450 -24.60 -16.95 29.31
CA PRO A 450 -25.66 -17.63 28.56
C PRO A 450 -25.19 -18.98 28.03
N SER A 451 -26.03 -20.01 28.12
CA SER A 451 -25.72 -21.36 27.62
C SER A 451 -25.33 -21.38 26.13
N GLY A 452 -25.89 -20.46 25.35
CA GLY A 452 -25.52 -20.26 23.94
C GLY A 452 -24.05 -19.90 23.72
N ILE A 453 -23.42 -19.14 24.63
CA ILE A 453 -21.98 -18.84 24.56
C ILE A 453 -21.16 -20.13 24.67
N ASN A 454 -21.49 -20.99 25.64
CA ASN A 454 -20.76 -22.24 25.86
C ASN A 454 -20.91 -23.20 24.68
N GLN A 455 -22.10 -23.25 24.07
CA GLN A 455 -22.34 -24.05 22.85
C GLN A 455 -21.53 -23.53 21.67
N VAL A 456 -21.53 -22.21 21.43
CA VAL A 456 -20.73 -21.59 20.37
C VAL A 456 -19.24 -21.81 20.59
N CYS A 457 -18.72 -21.59 21.80
CA CYS A 457 -17.32 -21.83 22.13
C CYS A 457 -16.91 -23.30 21.92
N SER A 458 -17.78 -24.26 22.26
CA SER A 458 -17.52 -25.69 22.06
C SER A 458 -17.49 -26.08 20.58
N LEU A 459 -18.42 -25.54 19.79
CA LEU A 459 -18.43 -25.70 18.34
C LEU A 459 -17.17 -25.11 17.71
N LEU A 460 -16.81 -23.88 18.08
CA LEU A 460 -15.58 -23.23 17.60
C LEU A 460 -14.33 -24.00 18.01
N GLN A 461 -14.27 -24.54 19.23
CA GLN A 461 -13.16 -25.36 19.71
C GLN A 461 -13.02 -26.65 18.89
N SER A 462 -14.14 -27.26 18.48
CA SER A 462 -14.16 -28.52 17.73
C SER A 462 -13.67 -28.41 16.28
N ILE A 463 -13.74 -27.19 15.71
CA ILE A 463 -13.30 -26.90 14.34
C ILE A 463 -11.90 -26.27 14.30
N LEU A 464 -11.22 -26.16 15.43
CA LEU A 464 -9.86 -25.63 15.48
C LEU A 464 -8.86 -26.57 14.79
N PRO A 465 -8.00 -26.06 13.90
CA PRO A 465 -6.84 -26.81 13.42
C PRO A 465 -5.95 -27.28 14.56
N ALA A 466 -5.30 -28.44 14.38
CA ALA A 466 -4.40 -29.02 15.39
C ALA A 466 -3.19 -28.13 15.74
N ASP A 467 -2.85 -27.17 14.88
CA ASP A 467 -1.77 -26.21 15.08
C ASP A 467 -2.26 -24.86 15.64
N CYS A 468 -3.55 -24.71 15.95
CA CYS A 468 -4.15 -23.50 16.51
C CYS A 468 -4.49 -23.68 17.99
N ASN A 469 -3.76 -22.98 18.87
CA ASN A 469 -3.94 -23.07 20.31
C ASN A 469 -4.54 -21.77 20.87
N PRO A 470 -5.81 -21.76 21.30
CA PRO A 470 -6.40 -20.60 21.96
C PRO A 470 -5.76 -20.36 23.33
N MET A 471 -5.93 -19.16 23.90
CA MET A 471 -5.38 -18.84 25.22
C MET A 471 -5.79 -19.87 26.27
N GLY A 472 -4.80 -20.47 26.94
CA GLY A 472 -5.02 -21.53 27.91
C GLY A 472 -5.67 -22.80 27.33
N GLY A 473 -5.62 -23.01 26.01
CA GLY A 473 -6.27 -24.13 25.34
C GLY A 473 -7.79 -24.01 25.22
N SER A 474 -8.37 -22.85 25.56
CA SER A 474 -9.83 -22.63 25.57
C SER A 474 -10.25 -21.41 24.74
N VAL A 475 -11.12 -21.62 23.75
CA VAL A 475 -11.78 -20.54 22.99
C VAL A 475 -12.61 -19.65 23.92
N LEU A 476 -13.24 -20.23 24.95
CA LEU A 476 -14.01 -19.47 25.93
C LEU A 476 -13.11 -18.52 26.72
N ALA A 477 -11.95 -18.98 27.18
CA ALA A 477 -10.98 -18.13 27.87
C ALA A 477 -10.51 -16.99 26.95
N GLN A 478 -10.13 -17.31 25.72
CA GLN A 478 -9.73 -16.32 24.72
C GLN A 478 -10.81 -15.23 24.52
N LEU A 479 -12.08 -15.61 24.40
CA LEU A 479 -13.20 -14.69 24.21
C LEU A 479 -13.49 -13.83 25.45
N LEU A 480 -13.41 -14.41 26.65
CA LEU A 480 -13.58 -13.68 27.90
C LEU A 480 -12.47 -12.66 28.14
N PHE A 481 -11.23 -13.02 27.89
CA PHE A 481 -10.11 -12.07 27.95
C PHE A 481 -10.25 -10.98 26.88
N THR A 482 -10.69 -11.33 25.68
CA THR A 482 -10.98 -10.36 24.62
C THR A 482 -12.06 -9.38 25.08
N ALA A 483 -13.18 -9.86 25.63
CA ALA A 483 -14.28 -9.04 26.15
C ALA A 483 -13.88 -8.20 27.37
N LEU A 484 -13.09 -8.75 28.29
CA LEU A 484 -12.61 -8.03 29.47
C LEU A 484 -11.69 -6.89 29.07
N TYR A 485 -10.69 -7.18 28.24
CA TYR A 485 -9.80 -6.17 27.68
C TYR A 485 -10.63 -5.09 27.00
N SER A 486 -11.77 -5.48 26.40
CA SER A 486 -12.68 -4.54 25.75
C SER A 486 -13.23 -3.48 26.67
N ARG A 487 -13.77 -3.94 27.79
CA ARG A 487 -14.45 -3.08 28.73
C ARG A 487 -13.48 -2.33 29.64
N VAL A 488 -12.30 -2.87 29.92
CA VAL A 488 -11.28 -2.16 30.71
C VAL A 488 -10.80 -0.90 29.99
N ILE A 489 -10.55 -0.98 28.67
CA ILE A 489 -10.10 0.15 27.86
C ILE A 489 -11.14 1.29 27.83
N GLU A 490 -12.42 0.96 27.91
CA GLU A 490 -13.53 1.93 27.90
C GLU A 490 -13.72 2.69 29.22
N THR A 491 -12.89 2.44 30.26
CA THR A 491 -13.10 3.01 31.61
C THR A 491 -12.06 4.05 32.07
N PRO A 492 -12.47 5.08 32.85
CA PRO A 492 -11.68 6.28 33.11
C PRO A 492 -10.33 6.15 33.86
N PRO A 493 -10.07 5.21 34.79
CA PRO A 493 -8.75 5.14 35.44
C PRO A 493 -7.63 4.63 34.51
N SER A 494 -7.97 4.12 33.32
CA SER A 494 -6.99 3.74 32.29
C SER A 494 -6.26 4.95 31.70
N HIS A 495 -6.90 6.13 31.63
CA HIS A 495 -6.29 7.32 31.03
C HIS A 495 -5.22 7.99 31.91
N THR A 496 -5.30 7.83 33.24
CA THR A 496 -4.35 8.47 34.19
C THR A 496 -3.07 7.66 34.44
N HIS A 497 -3.08 6.35 34.17
CA HIS A 497 -1.92 5.47 34.44
C HIS A 497 -1.33 4.82 33.16
N SER A 498 -1.89 5.08 31.99
CA SER A 498 -1.47 4.48 30.70
C SER A 498 -0.13 4.99 30.14
N TYR A 499 0.51 6.01 30.72
CA TYR A 499 1.73 6.58 30.16
C TYR A 499 3.04 6.21 30.88
N GLN A 500 3.02 5.44 31.97
CA GLN A 500 4.26 5.08 32.68
C GLN A 500 4.51 3.58 32.92
N ASP A 501 3.49 2.70 32.94
CA ASP A 501 3.69 1.34 33.46
C ASP A 501 3.34 0.16 32.52
N HIS A 502 3.23 0.37 31.21
CA HIS A 502 3.27 -0.74 30.24
C HIS A 502 4.63 -1.47 30.21
N ARG A 503 5.68 -0.93 30.85
CA ARG A 503 7.04 -1.48 30.92
C ARG A 503 7.17 -2.75 31.77
N ASN A 504 6.27 -3.00 32.73
CA ASN A 504 6.49 -4.04 33.76
C ASN A 504 5.73 -5.36 33.53
N LEU A 505 4.71 -5.40 32.67
CA LEU A 505 3.91 -6.61 32.45
C LEU A 505 4.56 -7.61 31.47
N CYS A 506 5.32 -7.12 30.49
CA CYS A 506 5.90 -7.97 29.43
C CYS A 506 7.32 -8.50 29.77
N CYS A 507 8.01 -7.91 30.76
CA CYS A 507 9.43 -8.15 31.00
C CYS A 507 9.77 -9.30 31.97
N ARG A 508 8.80 -10.13 32.41
CA ARG A 508 9.08 -11.19 33.39
C ARG A 508 8.78 -12.63 32.95
N CYS A 509 8.37 -12.85 31.70
CA CYS A 509 8.25 -14.20 31.13
C CYS A 509 9.46 -14.64 30.28
N SER A 510 10.59 -13.91 30.31
CA SER A 510 11.81 -14.33 29.62
C SER A 510 13.04 -13.99 30.46
N ARG A 511 13.60 -14.98 31.15
CA ARG A 511 14.98 -14.88 31.65
C ARG A 511 15.92 -15.33 30.53
N GLU A 512 17.01 -14.58 30.40
CA GLU A 512 18.18 -14.78 29.53
C GLU A 512 18.05 -14.38 28.05
N ILE A 513 17.69 -13.12 27.75
CA ILE A 513 18.16 -12.45 26.52
C ILE A 513 18.47 -11.00 26.88
N GLU A 514 19.70 -10.55 26.59
CA GLU A 514 20.19 -9.19 26.80
C GLU A 514 19.23 -8.13 26.22
N GLU A 515 18.99 -7.08 27.02
CA GLU A 515 18.11 -5.97 26.69
C GLU A 515 18.67 -5.16 25.50
N ARG A 516 17.96 -5.20 24.37
CA ARG A 516 17.98 -4.12 23.38
C ARG A 516 16.65 -3.37 23.44
N PRO A 517 16.64 -2.04 23.25
CA PRO A 517 15.42 -1.23 23.37
C PRO A 517 14.39 -1.68 22.33
N ARG A 518 13.26 -2.25 22.78
CA ARG A 518 12.16 -2.64 21.90
C ARG A 518 11.16 -1.48 21.76
N PRO A 519 10.74 -1.11 20.54
CA PRO A 519 9.88 0.06 20.35
C PRO A 519 8.43 -0.24 20.73
N ILE A 520 7.69 0.85 20.99
CA ILE A 520 6.27 0.89 21.31
C ILE A 520 5.48 0.51 20.05
N TYR A 521 5.43 -0.77 19.69
CA TYR A 521 4.74 -1.26 18.49
C TYR A 521 3.38 -1.86 18.82
N ASN A 522 2.35 -1.47 18.06
CA ASN A 522 1.11 -2.23 17.94
C ASN A 522 1.39 -3.46 17.06
N LEU A 523 1.64 -4.61 17.70
CA LEU A 523 1.99 -5.86 17.03
C LEU A 523 0.93 -6.30 16.00
N GLU A 524 -0.34 -5.96 16.21
CA GLU A 524 -1.50 -6.51 15.50
C GLU A 524 -1.77 -5.80 14.17
N CYS A 525 -1.42 -4.52 14.08
CA CYS A 525 -1.45 -3.71 12.86
C CYS A 525 -0.05 -3.56 12.22
N SER A 526 0.97 -4.20 12.80
CA SER A 526 2.31 -4.20 12.24
C SER A 526 2.29 -4.93 10.90
N GLN A 527 2.74 -4.22 9.87
CA GLN A 527 2.91 -4.79 8.52
C GLN A 527 3.69 -6.10 8.58
N GLN A 528 4.71 -6.18 9.45
CA GLN A 528 5.55 -7.37 9.62
C GLN A 528 4.77 -8.58 10.13
N VAL A 529 3.81 -8.38 11.03
CA VAL A 529 2.97 -9.47 11.56
C VAL A 529 1.94 -9.92 10.51
N CYS A 530 1.35 -8.97 9.78
CA CYS A 530 0.48 -9.29 8.65
C CYS A 530 1.23 -10.10 7.59
N GLU A 531 2.46 -9.72 7.24
CA GLU A 531 3.32 -10.46 6.30
C GLU A 531 3.64 -11.88 6.78
N LEU A 532 3.90 -12.06 8.07
CA LEU A 532 4.17 -13.37 8.67
C LEU A 532 2.93 -14.27 8.65
N LEU A 533 1.76 -13.72 8.99
CA LEU A 533 0.47 -14.45 8.96
C LEU A 533 0.08 -14.84 7.54
N VAL A 534 0.20 -13.92 6.58
CA VAL A 534 0.00 -14.19 5.16
C VAL A 534 0.90 -15.33 4.71
N SER A 535 2.18 -15.28 5.07
CA SER A 535 3.14 -16.30 4.66
C SER A 535 2.69 -17.68 5.14
N GLN A 536 2.21 -17.81 6.38
CA GLN A 536 1.65 -19.07 6.89
C GLN A 536 0.39 -19.51 6.13
N LEU A 537 -0.53 -18.59 5.82
CA LEU A 537 -1.75 -18.92 5.07
C LEU A 537 -1.42 -19.38 3.64
N LEU A 538 -0.48 -18.71 2.98
CA LEU A 538 -0.06 -19.02 1.62
C LEU A 538 0.61 -20.39 1.50
N LEU A 539 1.19 -20.93 2.58
CA LEU A 539 1.75 -22.29 2.59
C LEU A 539 0.67 -23.38 2.43
N THR A 540 -0.59 -23.08 2.77
CA THR A 540 -1.69 -24.06 2.71
C THR A 540 -2.61 -23.80 1.53
N ARG A 541 -3.06 -24.85 0.84
CA ARG A 541 -4.06 -24.72 -0.24
C ARG A 541 -5.38 -24.06 0.24
N PRO A 542 -5.95 -24.43 1.41
CA PRO A 542 -7.11 -23.73 1.98
C PRO A 542 -6.88 -22.23 2.23
N GLY A 543 -5.71 -21.85 2.77
CA GLY A 543 -5.37 -20.46 3.04
C GLY A 543 -5.26 -19.63 1.76
N ARG A 544 -4.63 -20.17 0.70
CA ARG A 544 -4.57 -19.52 -0.62
C ARG A 544 -5.96 -19.28 -1.21
N LEU A 545 -6.86 -20.27 -1.15
CA LEU A 545 -8.23 -20.13 -1.65
C LEU A 545 -9.03 -19.11 -0.84
N SER A 546 -8.90 -19.14 0.49
CA SER A 546 -9.64 -18.22 1.37
C SER A 546 -9.24 -16.77 1.16
N LEU A 547 -7.93 -16.50 1.07
CA LEU A 547 -7.44 -15.16 0.76
C LEU A 547 -7.95 -14.68 -0.61
N LYS A 548 -7.96 -15.55 -1.63
CA LYS A 548 -8.48 -15.22 -2.96
C LYS A 548 -9.97 -14.85 -2.91
N VAL A 549 -10.80 -15.64 -2.22
CA VAL A 549 -12.23 -15.34 -2.05
C VAL A 549 -12.44 -14.01 -1.33
N LEU A 550 -11.69 -13.75 -0.25
CA LEU A 550 -11.74 -12.48 0.49
C LEU A 550 -11.37 -11.28 -0.40
N PHE A 551 -10.34 -11.43 -1.22
CA PHE A 551 -9.93 -10.39 -2.15
C PHE A 551 -11.01 -10.08 -3.19
N GLU A 552 -11.56 -11.11 -3.84
CA GLU A 552 -12.63 -10.92 -4.84
C GLU A 552 -13.87 -10.25 -4.20
N PHE A 553 -14.21 -10.64 -2.96
CA PHE A 553 -15.32 -10.05 -2.20
C PHE A 553 -15.11 -8.58 -1.82
N ILE A 554 -13.87 -8.17 -1.53
CA ILE A 554 -13.54 -6.76 -1.21
C ILE A 554 -13.36 -5.90 -2.47
N LYS A 555 -12.85 -6.49 -3.55
CA LYS A 555 -12.54 -5.76 -4.78
C LYS A 555 -13.76 -5.49 -5.65
N ASN A 556 -14.61 -6.50 -5.85
CA ASN A 556 -15.65 -6.46 -6.87
C ASN A 556 -17.00 -5.92 -6.39
N ASP A 557 -17.18 -5.76 -5.07
CA ASP A 557 -18.46 -5.37 -4.50
C ASP A 557 -18.32 -4.08 -3.68
N ASN A 558 -19.19 -3.12 -4.00
CA ASN A 558 -19.22 -1.79 -3.37
C ASN A 558 -19.94 -1.80 -2.02
N TRP A 559 -20.48 -2.94 -1.57
CA TRP A 559 -21.11 -3.09 -0.26
C TRP A 559 -20.26 -2.48 0.86
N LEU A 560 -18.94 -2.69 0.83
CA LEU A 560 -18.05 -2.21 1.88
C LEU A 560 -18.06 -0.69 1.92
N LEU A 561 -18.03 -0.02 0.75
CA LEU A 561 -18.13 1.45 0.62
C LEU A 561 -19.48 1.95 1.16
N THR A 562 -20.56 1.24 0.85
CA THR A 562 -21.91 1.56 1.38
C THR A 562 -21.97 1.45 2.91
N GLU A 563 -21.40 0.37 3.48
CA GLU A 563 -21.35 0.15 4.93
C GLU A 563 -20.50 1.18 5.67
N ILE A 564 -19.44 1.68 5.03
CA ILE A 564 -18.62 2.77 5.56
C ILE A 564 -19.13 4.15 5.11
N GLY A 565 -20.34 4.26 4.58
CA GLY A 565 -20.95 5.55 4.20
C GLY A 565 -20.13 6.37 3.21
N GLN A 566 -19.27 5.73 2.41
CA GLN A 566 -18.48 6.36 1.37
C GLN A 566 -19.24 6.35 0.03
N PRO A 567 -19.05 7.39 -0.81
CA PRO A 567 -19.74 7.47 -2.10
C PRO A 567 -19.30 6.31 -3.00
N ILE A 568 -20.28 5.64 -3.60
CA ILE A 568 -20.03 4.60 -4.59
C ILE A 568 -19.43 5.27 -5.84
N PRO A 569 -18.36 4.71 -6.43
CA PRO A 569 -17.81 5.23 -7.68
C PRO A 569 -18.88 5.33 -8.77
N HIS A 570 -18.80 6.38 -9.58
CA HIS A 570 -19.71 6.55 -10.72
C HIS A 570 -19.61 5.34 -11.68
N PRO A 571 -20.71 4.88 -12.30
CA PRO A 571 -20.68 3.71 -13.20
C PRO A 571 -19.69 3.82 -14.37
N ASN A 572 -19.42 5.06 -14.80
CA ASN A 572 -18.47 5.35 -15.87
C ASN A 572 -17.06 5.66 -15.37
N ALA A 573 -16.74 5.46 -14.08
CA ALA A 573 -15.46 5.85 -13.48
C ALA A 573 -14.23 5.25 -14.20
N ASP A 574 -14.41 4.07 -14.81
CA ASP A 574 -13.36 3.36 -15.56
C ASP A 574 -13.25 3.79 -17.04
N THR A 575 -14.11 4.70 -17.50
CA THR A 575 -14.08 5.18 -18.88
C THR A 575 -13.11 6.35 -19.05
N LEU A 576 -12.38 6.35 -20.16
CA LEU A 576 -11.45 7.45 -20.51
C LEU A 576 -12.14 8.82 -20.47
N LEU A 577 -13.36 8.89 -21.00
CA LEU A 577 -14.14 10.13 -21.04
C LEU A 577 -14.45 10.65 -19.63
N TYR A 578 -14.81 9.76 -18.70
CA TYR A 578 -15.06 10.17 -17.32
C TYR A 578 -13.78 10.64 -16.63
N THR A 579 -12.68 9.87 -16.75
CA THR A 579 -11.37 10.21 -16.18
C THR A 579 -10.86 11.56 -16.70
N MET A 580 -11.15 11.89 -17.96
CA MET A 580 -10.76 13.18 -18.55
C MET A 580 -11.41 14.36 -17.83
N PHE A 581 -12.65 14.25 -17.34
CA PHE A 581 -13.39 15.36 -16.74
C PHE A 581 -13.55 15.27 -15.21
N HIS A 582 -13.09 14.19 -14.58
CA HIS A 582 -13.24 13.97 -13.15
C HIS A 582 -11.95 13.49 -12.46
N ILE A 583 -11.77 13.96 -11.23
CA ILE A 583 -10.80 13.48 -10.24
C ILE A 583 -11.59 12.69 -9.20
N GLY A 584 -11.56 11.36 -9.30
CA GLY A 584 -12.47 10.53 -8.52
C GLY A 584 -13.92 10.85 -8.87
N ASN A 585 -14.73 11.21 -7.88
CA ASN A 585 -16.12 11.62 -8.09
C ASN A 585 -16.30 13.14 -8.33
N HIS A 586 -15.22 13.92 -8.33
CA HIS A 586 -15.26 15.38 -8.45
C HIS A 586 -14.98 15.86 -9.87
N PRO A 587 -15.83 16.68 -10.49
CA PRO A 587 -15.52 17.33 -11.76
C PRO A 587 -14.32 18.30 -11.63
N PHE A 588 -13.48 18.39 -12.66
CA PHE A 588 -12.34 19.33 -12.70
C PHE A 588 -12.75 20.80 -12.51
N ASP A 589 -13.96 21.16 -12.97
CA ASP A 589 -14.47 22.54 -12.96
C ASP A 589 -15.22 22.89 -11.65
N GLU A 590 -15.44 21.93 -10.75
CA GLU A 590 -16.15 22.15 -9.47
C GLU A 590 -15.39 23.15 -8.57
N VAL A 591 -14.06 23.09 -8.58
CA VAL A 591 -13.18 23.94 -7.76
C VAL A 591 -13.34 25.43 -8.10
N LYS A 592 -13.53 25.76 -9.38
CA LYS A 592 -13.74 27.13 -9.85
C LYS A 592 -14.98 27.77 -9.24
N HIS A 593 -16.10 27.04 -9.14
CA HIS A 593 -17.34 27.62 -8.61
C HIS A 593 -17.15 28.18 -7.20
N GLN A 594 -16.33 27.52 -6.38
CA GLN A 594 -16.00 27.99 -5.05
C GLN A 594 -15.05 29.19 -5.09
N VAL A 595 -13.99 29.15 -5.93
CA VAL A 595 -12.97 30.21 -6.09
C VAL A 595 -13.52 31.51 -6.68
N VAL A 596 -14.35 31.43 -7.73
CA VAL A 596 -14.82 32.60 -8.49
C VAL A 596 -15.93 33.37 -7.78
N LEU A 597 -16.74 32.73 -6.94
CA LEU A 597 -17.83 33.41 -6.22
C LEU A 597 -17.35 34.23 -5.00
N GLY A 598 -16.04 34.30 -4.73
CA GLY A 598 -15.52 34.93 -3.50
C GLY A 598 -15.95 34.19 -2.23
N THR A 599 -16.63 33.05 -2.37
CA THR A 599 -16.99 32.10 -1.31
C THR A 599 -15.84 31.15 -0.98
N TRP A 600 -14.73 31.19 -1.73
CA TRP A 600 -13.50 30.48 -1.40
C TRP A 600 -12.84 31.14 -0.21
N ASN A 601 -13.38 30.76 0.94
CA ASN A 601 -12.67 30.80 2.18
C ASN A 601 -11.91 29.46 2.22
N PRO A 602 -10.56 29.42 2.23
CA PRO A 602 -9.81 28.17 2.40
C PRO A 602 -10.13 27.46 3.74
N LEU A 603 -10.97 28.09 4.58
CA LEU A 603 -11.53 27.66 5.85
C LEU A 603 -13.08 27.52 5.81
N GLY A 604 -13.68 27.47 4.62
CA GLY A 604 -15.08 27.83 4.34
C GLY A 604 -16.17 26.80 4.62
N ASN A 605 -15.83 25.55 4.91
CA ASN A 605 -16.84 24.51 5.23
C ASN A 605 -17.25 24.51 6.72
N LEU A 606 -17.05 25.62 7.43
CA LEU A 606 -17.28 25.73 8.86
C LEU A 606 -18.21 26.89 9.17
N SER A 607 -19.11 26.68 10.13
CA SER A 607 -20.04 27.69 10.66
C SER A 607 -19.31 28.95 11.15
N GLN A 608 -20.00 30.10 11.18
CA GLN A 608 -19.40 31.39 11.59
C GLN A 608 -18.74 31.35 12.99
N GLU A 609 -19.28 30.57 13.95
CA GLU A 609 -18.65 30.35 15.26
C GLU A 609 -17.35 29.54 15.16
N GLN A 610 -17.28 28.55 14.26
CA GLN A 610 -16.06 27.76 14.02
C GLN A 610 -14.99 28.55 13.23
N GLN A 611 -15.38 29.56 12.46
CA GLN A 611 -14.44 30.45 11.75
C GLN A 611 -13.68 31.39 12.70
N GLU A 612 -14.32 31.88 13.76
CA GLU A 612 -13.68 32.73 14.78
C GLU A 612 -12.76 31.95 15.73
N ASP A 613 -13.12 30.70 16.06
CA ASP A 613 -12.24 29.81 16.84
C ASP A 613 -11.10 29.22 16.00
N ARG A 614 -11.31 28.87 14.73
CA ARG A 614 -10.23 28.28 13.89
C ARG A 614 -9.23 29.28 13.31
N SER A 615 -9.62 30.53 13.08
CA SER A 615 -8.67 31.59 12.75
C SER A 615 -7.72 31.92 13.91
N ARG A 616 -8.12 31.61 15.16
CA ARG A 616 -7.22 31.55 16.31
C ARG A 616 -6.36 30.28 16.30
N PHE A 617 -6.91 29.09 16.01
CA PHE A 617 -6.13 27.83 15.97
C PHE A 617 -5.00 27.80 14.93
N HIS A 618 -5.14 28.49 13.79
CA HIS A 618 -4.08 28.52 12.76
C HIS A 618 -2.87 29.41 13.11
N MET A 619 -2.93 30.22 14.16
CA MET A 619 -1.92 31.26 14.45
C MET A 619 -1.76 31.65 15.93
N GLY A 620 -2.49 31.03 16.84
CA GLY A 620 -2.50 31.34 18.27
C GLY A 620 -2.77 30.08 19.08
N ALA A 621 -1.86 29.78 20.00
CA ALA A 621 -1.96 28.65 20.92
C ALA A 621 -3.27 28.63 21.72
N ALA A 622 -3.77 27.43 22.07
CA ALA A 622 -3.76 26.92 23.46
C ALA A 622 -4.77 25.78 23.69
N ILE A 623 -4.33 24.79 24.48
CA ILE A 623 -5.00 24.18 25.65
C ILE A 623 -6.51 23.83 25.53
N ALA A 624 -6.75 22.51 25.68
CA ALA A 624 -7.93 21.82 26.23
C ALA A 624 -9.25 21.83 25.43
N ASN A 625 -9.56 20.68 24.85
CA ASN A 625 -10.84 20.00 25.11
C ASN A 625 -10.71 18.49 24.84
N GLU A 626 -10.05 17.77 25.75
CA GLU A 626 -10.11 16.31 25.82
C GLU A 626 -11.49 15.90 26.34
N LYS A 627 -12.48 15.78 25.46
CA LYS A 627 -13.63 14.93 25.73
C LYS A 627 -14.07 14.22 24.46
N ASN A 628 -14.04 12.90 24.60
CA ASN A 628 -14.69 11.86 23.81
C ASN A 628 -13.91 11.26 22.62
N ARG A 629 -13.70 9.95 22.81
CA ARG A 629 -13.67 8.85 21.83
C ARG A 629 -12.31 8.48 21.26
N ASN A 630 -11.62 7.63 22.02
CA ASN A 630 -10.61 6.70 21.51
C ASN A 630 -10.89 5.31 22.07
N SER A 631 -11.06 4.30 21.19
CA SER A 631 -10.80 2.90 21.53
C SER A 631 -10.67 2.02 20.28
N PHE A 632 -9.45 1.62 19.91
CA PHE A 632 -9.18 0.42 19.11
C PHE A 632 -7.89 -0.25 19.58
N ARG A 633 -7.98 -1.39 20.27
CA ARG A 633 -6.87 -2.34 20.54
C ARG A 633 -7.43 -3.74 20.86
N TYR A 634 -7.31 -4.78 19.98
CA TYR A 634 -7.57 -6.19 20.36
C TYR A 634 -6.86 -7.25 19.46
N PRO A 635 -6.45 -8.42 20.01
CA PRO A 635 -5.58 -9.40 19.34
C PRO A 635 -6.32 -10.38 18.41
N PRO A 636 -5.91 -10.56 17.13
CA PRO A 636 -6.62 -11.44 16.19
C PRO A 636 -5.98 -12.82 15.88
N ILE A 637 -4.79 -13.15 16.38
CA ILE A 637 -3.92 -14.23 15.82
C ILE A 637 -4.61 -15.60 15.66
N ILE A 638 -5.58 -15.95 16.52
CA ILE A 638 -6.28 -17.25 16.50
C ILE A 638 -7.48 -17.25 15.54
N TYR A 639 -8.14 -16.11 15.30
CA TYR A 639 -9.46 -16.06 14.65
C TYR A 639 -9.42 -16.27 13.13
N ILE A 640 -8.28 -15.99 12.49
CA ILE A 640 -8.10 -16.12 11.03
C ILE A 640 -8.11 -17.60 10.60
N ARG A 641 -7.56 -18.50 11.42
CA ARG A 641 -7.51 -19.94 11.13
C ARG A 641 -8.89 -20.60 11.29
N ILE A 642 -9.71 -20.13 12.21
CA ILE A 642 -11.08 -20.60 12.44
C ILE A 642 -11.98 -20.26 11.24
N LEU A 643 -11.84 -19.04 10.69
CA LEU A 643 -12.65 -18.60 9.55
C LEU A 643 -12.33 -19.33 8.24
N THR A 644 -11.07 -19.72 8.05
CA THR A 644 -10.58 -20.47 6.89
C THR A 644 -11.30 -21.82 6.77
N HIS A 645 -11.79 -22.39 7.88
CA HIS A 645 -12.58 -23.62 7.91
C HIS A 645 -14.10 -23.41 7.96
N LEU A 646 -14.60 -22.29 8.48
CA LEU A 646 -16.03 -21.97 8.43
C LEU A 646 -16.53 -21.60 7.01
N LEU A 647 -15.62 -21.18 6.14
CA LEU A 647 -15.89 -20.89 4.72
C LEU A 647 -15.70 -22.10 3.80
N GLN A 648 -15.28 -23.25 4.34
CA GLN A 648 -15.30 -24.56 3.67
C GLN A 648 -16.57 -25.31 4.07
#